data_AF-A0A651HE22-F1
#
_entry.id   AF-A0A651HE22-F1
#
_cell.length_a   1.000
_cell.length_b   1.000
_cell.length_c   1.000
_cell.angle_alpha   90.00
_cell.angle_beta   90.00
_cell.angle_gamma   90.00
#
_symmetry.space_group_name_H-M   'P 1'
#
loop_
_entity.id
_entity.type
_entity.pdbx_description
1 polymer ?
#
loop_
_entity_poly.entity_id
_entity_poly.type
_entity_poly.pdbx_seq_one_letter_code
_entity_poly.pdbx_strand_id
1 'polypeptide(L)'
;MTPSALTSVSGLPPRGRASILAVLLLGCLGPLSLLRAADETAEWEERQPGLWSDASNWSTAAFPNNNAITYDVLLLKGGFAETDVDITLDVDATIDNLTTTSGVRLSGPGDLTIEESWHWISALVGGSGTIRVADEATVILGTSASDRRLLPGRTLENRGLARWLASGMRQDAMTTFDNQGTFSFEVGGTYHQVNSVGDGALPAVFNNSGLLEVLPGISFAAMEVRLVNSGEVRIEGALFELSGGGVSTGGFFIQDGSQFNPRTFTFDPGTAIGGGGTLLVTDTLTLKTAVAPTRVLQFSGGVLTGDGTMSPVDTYTWTSGVIEGAGGLDIGPAATLQLEGGSAKTLRGPLANAGTTRMSGSGNLRLGAGASIENTGSFIFNSSASIARQPGDTSSLAVRNNGVLVNQSGNSSIGVPLENSGTLEAFANRLTLSGGGFNQGKMFIFPDAEIWLQEDFTLREGSLLFGGGGLRINSGTLTLESGSEVVAAITLTSGGAIQSPSGGTDLAGGLNWRSGEIAGGKVSIPENTSAQLTTTAVKDLSGVLESQGTIEFDAGNLRFGDGALLHLKGGTLVLNGSANLVNQPFSDGGVFETGEGATVVKTGAATSTVAVPVDLGDSTIRVLEGPLRLLTIPPPPPDEPTPAIQWEVGSDGRLEVPNNFHVNRESTLSGSGVVQSPEVVIDGTLAPEPGNLAFDGSVFVNDTMLFGQPLDSGAPNSSVQVDGTMTLGPNSVLDVWGGEAGKSYTIITCGNLEGGFNKITPGYTIESHPTSIAVTAVTPALPRDYGSYAVHLIEDPEKRGFEDTPPGGVIPNGLAYALNLRPGENPASAGPKPEWRLPVHTLIVTYNPRAEDVTMTVEGSADLEFWWKVAQRSGSDPFEVVEDFLPEGVQVESVEQPEAGLMELLITILDTGPGSEDAAPQGSSAPLPALFFRVSAEHTPAKQD
;
A
#
# COMPACT_ATOMS: atom_id res chain seq x y z
N MET A 1 21.94 34.63 -39.85
CA MET A 1 22.91 35.76 -39.92
C MET A 1 22.14 37.05 -40.18
N THR A 2 22.65 38.20 -39.74
CA THR A 2 21.92 39.49 -39.79
C THR A 2 22.02 40.20 -41.17
N PRO A 3 20.98 40.93 -41.61
CA PRO A 3 20.98 41.59 -42.91
C PRO A 3 21.50 43.03 -42.83
N SER A 4 22.69 43.30 -43.37
CA SER A 4 23.27 44.67 -43.46
C SER A 4 24.22 44.84 -44.65
N ALA A 5 23.70 44.86 -45.89
CA ALA A 5 24.39 45.46 -47.04
C ALA A 5 23.44 45.59 -48.26
N LEU A 6 22.83 46.75 -48.43
CA LEU A 6 22.12 47.11 -49.67
C LEU A 6 22.52 48.52 -50.07
N THR A 7 23.54 48.62 -50.93
CA THR A 7 23.98 49.87 -51.55
C THR A 7 23.90 49.75 -53.06
N SER A 8 23.27 50.76 -53.65
CA SER A 8 22.97 50.97 -55.07
C SER A 8 24.04 50.53 -56.09
N VAL A 9 23.57 49.93 -57.18
CA VAL A 9 24.19 50.06 -58.51
C VAL A 9 23.11 50.45 -59.51
N SER A 10 23.25 51.62 -60.12
CA SER A 10 22.39 52.12 -61.19
C SER A 10 23.19 52.25 -62.48
N GLY A 11 22.70 51.64 -63.58
CA GLY A 11 23.25 51.88 -64.93
C GLY A 11 23.35 50.66 -65.84
N LEU A 12 22.24 50.28 -66.49
CA LEU A 12 22.23 49.54 -67.76
C LEU A 12 21.12 50.09 -68.69
N PRO A 13 21.30 50.07 -70.03
CA PRO A 13 20.37 50.69 -70.98
C PRO A 13 19.17 49.78 -71.33
N PRO A 14 18.06 50.35 -71.88
CA PRO A 14 16.77 49.64 -71.93
C PRO A 14 16.56 48.85 -73.24
N ARG A 15 16.84 47.53 -73.25
CA ARG A 15 16.27 46.56 -74.22
C ARG A 15 16.11 45.17 -73.59
N GLY A 16 14.92 44.58 -73.75
CA GLY A 16 14.59 43.19 -73.36
C GLY A 16 13.88 43.08 -72.01
N ARG A 17 12.62 42.61 -72.00
CA ARG A 17 11.81 42.36 -70.79
C ARG A 17 12.20 41.05 -70.05
N ALA A 18 13.45 40.59 -70.16
CA ALA A 18 13.93 39.37 -69.50
C ALA A 18 14.36 39.58 -68.02
N SER A 19 14.48 40.84 -67.57
CA SER A 19 15.18 41.19 -66.32
C SER A 19 14.32 41.23 -65.05
N ILE A 20 13.01 40.95 -65.13
CA ILE A 20 12.13 40.91 -63.95
C ILE A 20 12.18 39.52 -63.28
N LEU A 21 12.31 38.46 -64.06
CA LEU A 21 12.32 37.07 -63.56
C LEU A 21 13.52 36.80 -62.61
N ALA A 22 14.70 37.33 -62.94
CA ALA A 22 15.93 37.02 -62.21
C ALA A 22 16.06 37.65 -60.80
N VAL A 23 15.33 38.73 -60.49
CA VAL A 23 15.53 39.48 -59.23
C VAL A 23 14.68 38.92 -58.08
N LEU A 24 13.56 38.26 -58.37
CA LEU A 24 12.74 37.55 -57.37
C LEU A 24 13.30 36.18 -56.97
N LEU A 25 14.24 35.63 -57.75
CA LEU A 25 14.69 34.24 -57.67
C LEU A 25 15.89 33.98 -56.73
N LEU A 26 16.63 35.02 -56.31
CA LEU A 26 17.90 34.86 -55.57
C LEU A 26 17.78 34.68 -54.03
N GLY A 27 16.57 34.54 -53.49
CA GLY A 27 16.34 34.59 -52.03
C GLY A 27 16.50 33.27 -51.26
N CYS A 28 15.87 32.18 -51.73
CA CYS A 28 15.63 30.98 -50.92
C CYS A 28 15.54 29.69 -51.76
N LEU A 29 16.67 29.05 -52.12
CA LEU A 29 16.64 27.74 -52.79
C LEU A 29 17.69 26.77 -52.22
N GLY A 30 17.20 25.59 -51.81
CA GLY A 30 17.97 24.35 -51.78
C GLY A 30 18.25 23.85 -53.21
N PRO A 31 18.55 22.55 -53.43
CA PRO A 31 18.96 22.06 -54.75
C PRO A 31 17.91 22.36 -55.82
N LEU A 32 18.26 23.22 -56.78
CA LEU A 32 17.41 23.50 -57.93
C LEU A 32 17.38 22.28 -58.85
N SER A 33 16.18 21.72 -59.04
CA SER A 33 15.80 21.24 -60.37
C SER A 33 15.98 22.39 -61.36
N LEU A 34 16.67 22.13 -62.48
CA LEU A 34 16.83 23.12 -63.53
C LEU A 34 15.46 23.40 -64.16
N LEU A 35 14.77 24.47 -63.73
CA LEU A 35 13.53 24.93 -64.37
C LEU A 35 13.78 25.02 -65.88
N ARG A 36 13.07 24.21 -66.67
CA ARG A 36 13.09 24.39 -68.11
C ARG A 36 12.28 25.66 -68.41
N ALA A 37 12.94 26.65 -69.02
CA ALA A 37 12.24 27.81 -69.55
C ALA A 37 11.41 27.36 -70.76
N ALA A 38 10.16 27.80 -70.82
CA ALA A 38 9.27 27.51 -71.93
C ALA A 38 9.68 28.26 -73.22
N ASP A 39 9.08 27.88 -74.34
CA ASP A 39 9.29 28.57 -75.63
C ASP A 39 8.73 30.01 -75.63
N GLU A 40 7.56 30.24 -75.00
CA GLU A 40 6.93 31.56 -74.88
C GLU A 40 6.45 31.87 -73.45
N THR A 41 6.39 33.15 -73.10
CA THR A 41 5.74 33.64 -71.87
C THR A 41 4.41 34.31 -72.22
N ALA A 42 3.32 33.83 -71.63
CA ALA A 42 1.97 34.34 -71.83
C ALA A 42 1.44 35.06 -70.59
N GLU A 43 1.26 36.37 -70.70
CA GLU A 43 0.63 37.23 -69.69
C GLU A 43 -0.87 37.35 -70.02
N TRP A 44 -1.75 37.22 -69.02
CA TRP A 44 -3.17 37.54 -69.17
C TRP A 44 -3.34 39.07 -69.28
N GLU A 45 -4.00 39.57 -70.33
CA GLU A 45 -4.12 41.01 -70.56
C GLU A 45 -4.95 41.67 -69.43
N GLU A 46 -4.37 42.71 -68.81
CA GLU A 46 -4.87 43.22 -67.53
C GLU A 46 -6.37 43.61 -67.54
N ARG A 47 -7.10 43.08 -66.54
CA ARG A 47 -8.44 43.50 -66.05
C ARG A 47 -9.67 42.97 -66.80
N GLN A 48 -9.55 42.13 -67.82
CA GLN A 48 -10.75 41.49 -68.40
C GLN A 48 -11.04 40.14 -67.73
N PRO A 49 -12.28 39.89 -67.25
CA PRO A 49 -12.75 38.54 -67.01
C PRO A 49 -13.03 37.86 -68.36
N GLY A 50 -12.68 36.59 -68.52
CA GLY A 50 -12.69 35.95 -69.83
C GLY A 50 -12.57 34.43 -69.82
N LEU A 51 -12.66 33.85 -71.01
CA LEU A 51 -12.42 32.43 -71.27
C LEU A 51 -10.92 32.22 -71.55
N TRP A 52 -10.35 31.13 -71.03
CA TRP A 52 -8.96 30.75 -71.29
C TRP A 52 -8.73 30.47 -72.77
N SER A 53 -9.71 29.85 -73.46
CA SER A 53 -9.63 29.52 -74.88
C SER A 53 -9.62 30.73 -75.84
N ASP A 54 -9.99 31.93 -75.37
CA ASP A 54 -10.02 33.14 -76.18
C ASP A 54 -8.63 33.79 -76.21
N ALA A 55 -7.94 33.59 -77.34
CA ALA A 55 -6.60 34.15 -77.59
C ALA A 55 -6.53 35.69 -77.50
N SER A 56 -7.65 36.41 -77.55
CA SER A 56 -7.65 37.87 -77.37
C SER A 56 -7.47 38.34 -75.92
N ASN A 57 -7.52 37.43 -74.94
CA ASN A 57 -7.21 37.71 -73.53
C ASN A 57 -5.72 37.53 -73.18
N TRP A 58 -4.86 37.17 -74.14
CA TRP A 58 -3.48 36.78 -73.91
C TRP A 58 -2.48 37.66 -74.69
N SER A 59 -1.29 37.87 -74.12
CA SER A 59 -0.19 38.57 -74.78
C SER A 59 0.43 37.80 -75.97
N THR A 60 0.05 36.53 -76.16
CA THR A 60 0.53 35.60 -77.18
C THR A 60 -0.50 35.42 -78.31
N ALA A 61 -0.05 35.01 -79.50
CA ALA A 61 -0.94 34.88 -80.67
C ALA A 61 -1.95 33.71 -80.59
N ALA A 62 -1.76 32.81 -79.62
CA ALA A 62 -2.66 31.73 -79.25
C ALA A 62 -2.78 31.68 -77.72
N PHE A 63 -3.84 31.06 -77.21
CA PHE A 63 -3.96 30.81 -75.78
C PHE A 63 -2.96 29.74 -75.30
N PRO A 64 -2.50 29.78 -74.04
CA PRO A 64 -1.53 28.83 -73.50
C PRO A 64 -2.09 27.42 -73.44
N ASN A 65 -1.49 26.54 -74.23
CA ASN A 65 -1.71 25.09 -74.21
C ASN A 65 -0.54 24.42 -74.95
N ASN A 66 0.33 23.71 -74.23
CA ASN A 66 1.57 23.05 -74.67
C ASN A 66 1.31 22.07 -75.83
N ASN A 67 1.27 22.59 -77.07
CA ASN A 67 0.99 21.82 -78.28
C ASN A 67 2.25 21.74 -79.15
N ALA A 68 2.52 22.79 -79.94
CA ALA A 68 3.70 22.88 -80.81
C ALA A 68 4.84 23.73 -80.21
N ILE A 69 4.53 24.50 -79.17
CA ILE A 69 5.41 25.32 -78.35
C ILE A 69 4.93 25.22 -76.89
N THR A 70 5.84 25.36 -75.93
CA THR A 70 5.49 25.37 -74.50
C THR A 70 5.33 26.77 -73.91
N TYR A 71 4.60 26.88 -72.79
CA TYR A 71 4.24 28.18 -72.19
C TYR A 71 4.60 28.34 -70.71
N ASP A 72 5.19 29.50 -70.39
CA ASP A 72 5.25 30.09 -69.05
C ASP A 72 4.04 31.03 -68.87
N VAL A 73 3.09 30.70 -68.02
CA VAL A 73 1.86 31.49 -67.81
C VAL A 73 1.97 32.42 -66.60
N LEU A 74 1.68 33.70 -66.83
CA LEU A 74 1.72 34.75 -65.82
C LEU A 74 0.31 35.35 -65.58
N LEU A 75 -0.33 34.93 -64.49
CA LEU A 75 -1.61 35.48 -64.02
C LEU A 75 -1.36 36.56 -62.97
N LEU A 76 -1.12 37.78 -63.47
CA LEU A 76 -0.69 38.94 -62.68
C LEU A 76 -1.80 39.99 -62.53
N LYS A 77 -1.94 40.56 -61.33
CA LYS A 77 -2.82 41.71 -61.09
C LYS A 77 -2.04 43.02 -61.14
N GLY A 78 -2.29 43.83 -62.16
CA GLY A 78 -1.95 45.26 -62.16
C GLY A 78 -2.65 45.97 -60.99
N GLY A 79 -1.92 46.81 -60.25
CA GLY A 79 -2.33 47.28 -58.92
C GLY A 79 -3.67 48.04 -58.84
N PHE A 80 -4.31 47.93 -57.67
CA PHE A 80 -5.47 48.73 -57.21
C PHE A 80 -6.85 48.50 -57.84
N ALA A 81 -7.19 47.30 -58.31
CA ALA A 81 -8.61 46.94 -58.54
C ALA A 81 -9.26 46.33 -57.27
N GLU A 82 -10.49 46.73 -56.95
CA GLU A 82 -11.23 46.30 -55.73
C GLU A 82 -11.78 44.86 -55.79
N THR A 83 -11.88 44.26 -56.98
CA THR A 83 -12.36 42.88 -57.18
C THR A 83 -11.29 41.98 -57.79
N ASP A 84 -11.54 40.68 -57.78
CA ASP A 84 -10.68 39.69 -58.43
C ASP A 84 -10.97 39.63 -59.95
N VAL A 85 -9.97 39.21 -60.74
CA VAL A 85 -10.14 38.94 -62.17
C VAL A 85 -10.57 37.49 -62.36
N ASP A 86 -11.82 37.29 -62.79
CA ASP A 86 -12.40 35.97 -63.06
C ASP A 86 -11.90 35.41 -64.41
N ILE A 87 -10.96 34.47 -64.35
CA ILE A 87 -10.46 33.70 -65.50
C ILE A 87 -11.18 32.36 -65.51
N THR A 88 -11.90 32.05 -66.58
CA THR A 88 -12.62 30.78 -66.74
C THR A 88 -11.82 29.85 -67.63
N LEU A 89 -11.21 28.83 -67.04
CA LEU A 89 -10.63 27.68 -67.74
C LEU A 89 -11.77 26.82 -68.28
N ASP A 90 -12.16 27.09 -69.53
CA ASP A 90 -13.28 26.51 -70.25
C ASP A 90 -12.90 25.32 -71.14
N VAL A 91 -11.59 25.13 -71.35
CA VAL A 91 -10.97 24.02 -72.09
C VAL A 91 -9.85 23.42 -71.25
N ASP A 92 -9.51 22.16 -71.53
CA ASP A 92 -8.33 21.53 -70.93
C ASP A 92 -7.04 22.14 -71.50
N ALA A 93 -6.06 22.39 -70.63
CA ALA A 93 -4.79 23.00 -70.99
C ALA A 93 -3.60 22.33 -70.27
N THR A 94 -2.46 22.28 -70.95
CA THR A 94 -1.17 21.89 -70.36
C THR A 94 -0.18 23.06 -70.50
N ILE A 95 0.64 23.33 -69.48
CA ILE A 95 1.62 24.43 -69.46
C ILE A 95 2.91 24.00 -68.73
N ASP A 96 4.06 24.59 -69.06
CA ASP A 96 5.32 24.30 -68.35
C ASP A 96 5.27 24.95 -66.96
N ASN A 97 5.12 26.28 -66.90
CA ASN A 97 5.13 27.03 -65.65
C ASN A 97 3.86 27.88 -65.46
N LEU A 98 3.45 28.10 -64.21
CA LEU A 98 2.36 28.99 -63.82
C LEU A 98 2.80 29.91 -62.67
N THR A 99 2.54 31.21 -62.78
CA THR A 99 2.63 32.15 -61.65
C THR A 99 1.29 32.83 -61.43
N THR A 100 0.78 32.77 -60.20
CA THR A 100 -0.51 33.39 -59.82
C THR A 100 -0.31 34.37 -58.67
N THR A 101 -0.90 35.56 -58.78
CA THR A 101 -0.82 36.62 -57.75
C THR A 101 -2.19 37.05 -57.22
N SER A 102 -2.16 37.76 -56.09
CA SER A 102 -3.35 38.21 -55.37
C SER A 102 -4.34 38.94 -56.27
N GLY A 103 -5.61 38.55 -56.19
CA GLY A 103 -6.70 39.15 -56.95
C GLY A 103 -6.91 38.57 -58.36
N VAL A 104 -6.41 37.36 -58.60
CA VAL A 104 -6.84 36.48 -59.68
C VAL A 104 -7.79 35.42 -59.11
N ARG A 105 -8.88 35.12 -59.83
CA ARG A 105 -9.76 33.99 -59.58
C ARG A 105 -9.77 33.06 -60.80
N LEU A 106 -9.03 31.96 -60.71
CA LEU A 106 -9.04 30.90 -61.74
C LEU A 106 -10.22 29.97 -61.44
N SER A 107 -11.13 29.81 -62.40
CA SER A 107 -12.34 28.99 -62.28
C SER A 107 -12.62 28.18 -63.55
N GLY A 108 -13.82 27.60 -63.69
CA GLY A 108 -14.22 26.86 -64.90
C GLY A 108 -14.09 25.33 -64.81
N PRO A 109 -14.63 24.61 -65.81
CA PRO A 109 -14.70 23.14 -65.81
C PRO A 109 -13.47 22.42 -66.36
N GLY A 110 -12.57 23.09 -67.09
CA GLY A 110 -11.41 22.44 -67.73
C GLY A 110 -10.32 22.02 -66.75
N ASP A 111 -9.56 21.01 -67.12
CA ASP A 111 -8.37 20.54 -66.41
C ASP A 111 -7.13 21.36 -66.80
N LEU A 112 -6.26 21.66 -65.83
CA LEU A 112 -4.96 22.33 -66.04
C LEU A 112 -3.83 21.40 -65.59
N THR A 113 -2.95 21.02 -66.51
CA THR A 113 -1.71 20.27 -66.17
C THR A 113 -0.52 21.23 -66.18
N ILE A 114 0.31 21.16 -65.14
CA ILE A 114 1.51 21.97 -64.96
C ILE A 114 2.72 21.02 -64.92
N GLU A 115 3.62 21.15 -65.90
CA GLU A 115 4.68 20.17 -66.17
C GLU A 115 6.01 20.48 -65.45
N GLU A 116 6.28 21.73 -65.07
CA GLU A 116 7.55 22.16 -64.45
C GLU A 116 7.35 22.87 -63.08
N SER A 117 6.65 24.02 -63.01
CA SER A 117 6.48 24.74 -61.72
C SER A 117 5.22 25.60 -61.61
N TRP A 118 4.56 25.56 -60.46
CA TRP A 118 3.49 26.50 -60.08
C TRP A 118 3.91 27.37 -58.89
N HIS A 119 4.21 28.64 -59.15
CA HIS A 119 4.38 29.66 -58.12
C HIS A 119 3.02 30.21 -57.69
N TRP A 120 2.37 29.52 -56.75
CA TRP A 120 1.12 29.98 -56.13
C TRP A 120 1.45 30.99 -55.02
N ILE A 121 1.58 32.27 -55.38
CA ILE A 121 1.86 33.34 -54.42
C ILE A 121 0.57 33.69 -53.65
N SER A 122 -0.49 33.99 -54.39
CA SER A 122 -1.88 34.15 -53.95
C SER A 122 -2.80 33.99 -55.15
N ALA A 123 -4.00 33.47 -54.97
CA ALA A 123 -5.12 33.45 -55.92
C ALA A 123 -6.30 32.70 -55.28
N LEU A 124 -7.51 32.97 -55.78
CA LEU A 124 -8.66 32.09 -55.60
C LEU A 124 -8.68 31.06 -56.74
N VAL A 125 -8.86 29.78 -56.41
CA VAL A 125 -8.83 28.68 -57.40
C VAL A 125 -10.07 27.82 -57.22
N GLY A 126 -10.93 27.68 -58.24
CA GLY A 126 -12.25 27.03 -58.13
C GLY A 126 -12.75 26.43 -59.44
N GLY A 127 -14.04 26.08 -59.51
CA GLY A 127 -14.65 25.44 -60.69
C GLY A 127 -14.48 23.91 -60.69
N SER A 128 -15.16 23.19 -61.59
CA SER A 128 -15.32 21.73 -61.49
C SER A 128 -14.18 20.87 -62.05
N GLY A 129 -13.15 21.47 -62.64
CA GLY A 129 -12.00 20.75 -63.19
C GLY A 129 -10.98 20.30 -62.13
N THR A 130 -9.79 19.95 -62.61
CA THR A 130 -8.62 19.54 -61.83
C THR A 130 -7.44 20.45 -62.16
N ILE A 131 -6.63 20.84 -61.16
CA ILE A 131 -5.24 21.27 -61.43
C ILE A 131 -4.33 20.11 -61.08
N ARG A 132 -3.59 19.59 -62.05
CA ARG A 132 -2.59 18.54 -61.84
C ARG A 132 -1.18 19.13 -61.96
N VAL A 133 -0.35 18.81 -60.98
CA VAL A 133 1.09 19.12 -60.97
C VAL A 133 1.80 17.80 -61.20
N ALA A 134 2.61 17.74 -62.26
CA ALA A 134 3.26 16.51 -62.73
C ALA A 134 4.31 15.94 -61.74
N ASP A 135 4.71 14.69 -61.96
CA ASP A 135 5.52 13.89 -61.03
C ASP A 135 6.90 14.50 -60.68
N GLU A 136 7.47 15.33 -61.55
CA GLU A 136 8.74 16.06 -61.33
C GLU A 136 8.54 17.57 -61.09
N ALA A 137 7.30 18.06 -61.18
CA ALA A 137 6.97 19.47 -61.08
C ALA A 137 6.92 19.97 -59.63
N THR A 138 7.11 21.28 -59.42
CA THR A 138 7.12 21.89 -58.07
C THR A 138 5.98 22.90 -57.89
N VAL A 139 5.16 22.77 -56.83
CA VAL A 139 4.31 23.87 -56.37
C VAL A 139 5.04 24.67 -55.30
N ILE A 140 5.31 25.95 -55.56
CA ILE A 140 5.81 26.88 -54.54
C ILE A 140 4.64 27.62 -53.92
N LEU A 141 4.31 27.26 -52.68
CA LEU A 141 3.21 27.81 -51.91
C LEU A 141 3.73 28.94 -51.00
N GLY A 142 4.08 30.09 -51.59
CA GLY A 142 4.31 31.31 -50.80
C GLY A 142 5.19 32.41 -51.39
N THR A 143 5.06 33.59 -50.77
CA THR A 143 6.09 34.62 -50.49
C THR A 143 5.48 35.77 -49.65
N SER A 144 4.14 35.91 -49.61
CA SER A 144 3.44 36.85 -48.73
C SER A 144 2.18 36.23 -48.08
N ALA A 145 1.68 36.88 -47.02
CA ALA A 145 0.54 36.42 -46.22
C ALA A 145 -0.84 36.76 -46.84
N SER A 146 -0.95 36.78 -48.17
CA SER A 146 -2.21 37.02 -48.89
C SER A 146 -2.98 35.71 -49.11
N ASP A 147 -4.32 35.80 -49.10
CA ASP A 147 -5.25 34.66 -49.17
C ASP A 147 -4.92 33.73 -50.37
N ARG A 148 -4.42 32.52 -50.09
CA ARG A 148 -4.35 31.41 -51.05
C ARG A 148 -5.53 30.50 -50.76
N ARG A 149 -6.49 30.36 -51.67
CA ARG A 149 -7.75 29.70 -51.34
C ARG A 149 -8.27 28.79 -52.44
N LEU A 150 -8.40 27.51 -52.12
CA LEU A 150 -9.11 26.51 -52.93
C LEU A 150 -10.62 26.62 -52.63
N LEU A 151 -11.40 26.97 -53.64
CA LEU A 151 -12.85 27.19 -53.61
C LEU A 151 -13.63 25.92 -54.01
N PRO A 152 -14.91 25.77 -53.59
CA PRO A 152 -15.71 24.55 -53.78
C PRO A 152 -15.76 24.03 -55.21
N GLY A 153 -15.72 22.71 -55.35
CA GLY A 153 -15.86 21.99 -56.63
C GLY A 153 -14.55 21.67 -57.36
N ARG A 154 -13.42 22.30 -56.99
CA ARG A 154 -12.11 22.09 -57.64
C ARG A 154 -11.32 20.99 -56.96
N THR A 155 -10.62 20.18 -57.75
CA THR A 155 -9.58 19.27 -57.26
C THR A 155 -8.20 19.84 -57.57
N LEU A 156 -7.26 19.72 -56.63
CA LEU A 156 -5.83 19.98 -56.84
C LEU A 156 -5.09 18.68 -56.59
N GLU A 157 -4.41 18.15 -57.61
CA GLU A 157 -3.64 16.90 -57.58
C GLU A 157 -2.14 17.22 -57.65
N ASN A 158 -1.41 16.99 -56.57
CA ASN A 158 0.03 17.13 -56.50
C ASN A 158 0.71 15.76 -56.65
N ARG A 159 1.39 15.53 -57.78
CA ARG A 159 2.24 14.33 -57.97
C ARG A 159 3.73 14.60 -57.77
N GLY A 160 4.16 15.85 -57.91
CA GLY A 160 5.51 16.30 -57.64
C GLY A 160 5.68 16.86 -56.23
N LEU A 161 6.41 17.97 -56.10
CA LEU A 161 6.82 18.55 -54.82
C LEU A 161 6.05 19.85 -54.50
N ALA A 162 5.16 19.82 -53.51
CA ALA A 162 4.50 21.00 -52.97
C ALA A 162 5.27 21.56 -51.76
N ARG A 163 5.87 22.74 -51.91
CA ARG A 163 6.72 23.41 -50.91
C ARG A 163 5.96 24.54 -50.21
N TRP A 164 5.63 24.36 -48.94
CA TRP A 164 4.98 25.38 -48.11
C TRP A 164 6.01 26.35 -47.53
N LEU A 165 6.09 27.54 -48.13
CA LEU A 165 7.07 28.60 -47.80
C LEU A 165 6.46 29.80 -47.07
N ALA A 166 5.13 29.88 -46.93
CA ALA A 166 4.45 30.93 -46.19
C ALA A 166 3.12 30.43 -45.59
N SER A 167 2.73 30.98 -44.44
CA SER A 167 1.41 30.75 -43.86
C SER A 167 0.27 31.27 -44.74
N GLY A 168 -0.95 30.76 -44.53
CA GLY A 168 -2.17 31.31 -45.14
C GLY A 168 -2.70 30.58 -46.38
N MET A 169 -2.41 29.28 -46.57
CA MET A 169 -3.29 28.46 -47.42
C MET A 169 -4.61 28.19 -46.70
N ARG A 170 -5.69 28.25 -47.47
CA ARG A 170 -7.06 28.01 -47.06
C ARG A 170 -7.74 27.06 -48.03
N GLN A 171 -8.58 26.18 -47.50
CA GLN A 171 -9.37 25.26 -48.32
C GLN A 171 -10.83 25.26 -47.87
N ASP A 172 -11.73 25.49 -48.83
CA ASP A 172 -13.16 25.55 -48.59
C ASP A 172 -13.79 24.14 -48.47
N ALA A 173 -14.94 24.07 -47.80
CA ALA A 173 -15.79 22.88 -47.81
C ALA A 173 -16.07 22.37 -49.24
N MET A 174 -16.20 21.05 -49.40
CA MET A 174 -16.43 20.38 -50.71
C MET A 174 -15.31 20.59 -51.74
N THR A 175 -14.05 20.57 -51.29
CA THR A 175 -12.85 20.56 -52.15
C THR A 175 -11.93 19.42 -51.75
N THR A 176 -11.08 19.00 -52.70
CA THR A 176 -10.08 17.95 -52.49
C THR A 176 -8.70 18.43 -52.90
N PHE A 177 -7.75 18.35 -51.99
CA PHE A 177 -6.32 18.34 -52.31
C PHE A 177 -5.88 16.87 -52.29
N ASP A 178 -5.33 16.36 -53.38
CA ASP A 178 -4.84 14.99 -53.50
C ASP A 178 -3.32 15.00 -53.65
N ASN A 179 -2.61 14.61 -52.59
CA ASN A 179 -1.16 14.52 -52.55
C ASN A 179 -0.71 13.09 -52.84
N GLN A 180 -0.31 12.84 -54.08
CA GLN A 180 0.32 11.61 -54.56
C GLN A 180 1.85 11.71 -54.53
N GLY A 181 2.40 12.93 -54.59
CA GLY A 181 3.82 13.25 -54.45
C GLY A 181 4.22 13.63 -53.03
N THR A 182 5.06 14.65 -52.90
CA THR A 182 5.51 15.18 -51.60
C THR A 182 4.88 16.53 -51.30
N PHE A 183 4.38 16.73 -50.07
CA PHE A 183 3.97 18.03 -49.52
C PHE A 183 4.83 18.34 -48.29
N SER A 184 5.68 19.35 -48.38
CA SER A 184 6.64 19.72 -47.34
C SER A 184 6.27 21.04 -46.68
N PHE A 185 6.00 21.02 -45.38
CA PHE A 185 6.09 22.22 -44.55
C PHE A 185 7.57 22.60 -44.39
N GLU A 186 7.98 23.74 -44.94
CA GLU A 186 9.33 24.32 -44.74
C GLU A 186 9.32 25.51 -43.76
N VAL A 187 8.13 26.08 -43.49
CA VAL A 187 7.92 27.11 -42.47
C VAL A 187 6.70 26.78 -41.61
N GLY A 188 6.71 27.25 -40.36
CA GLY A 188 5.59 27.05 -39.44
C GLY A 188 4.33 27.83 -39.82
N GLY A 189 3.17 27.30 -39.43
CA GLY A 189 1.86 27.91 -39.66
C GLY A 189 0.73 26.89 -39.73
N THR A 190 -0.49 27.38 -39.97
CA THR A 190 -1.70 26.57 -40.07
C THR A 190 -2.21 26.51 -41.51
N TYR A 191 -2.54 25.31 -41.97
CA TYR A 191 -3.38 25.05 -43.13
C TYR A 191 -4.84 25.13 -42.68
N HIS A 192 -5.50 26.23 -43.02
CA HIS A 192 -6.84 26.52 -42.56
C HIS A 192 -7.93 25.86 -43.39
N GLN A 193 -8.97 25.35 -42.71
CA GLN A 193 -10.25 25.05 -43.35
C GLN A 193 -11.14 26.30 -43.30
N VAL A 194 -11.89 26.55 -44.37
CA VAL A 194 -12.87 27.65 -44.41
C VAL A 194 -14.27 27.13 -44.69
N ASN A 195 -15.12 27.19 -43.66
CA ASN A 195 -16.54 26.86 -43.77
C ASN A 195 -17.33 28.07 -44.33
N SER A 196 -17.05 28.45 -45.59
CA SER A 196 -17.79 29.49 -46.31
C SER A 196 -19.09 29.01 -46.96
N VAL A 197 -19.44 27.74 -46.75
CA VAL A 197 -20.67 27.12 -47.20
C VAL A 197 -21.43 26.70 -45.94
N GLY A 198 -22.71 27.05 -45.85
CA GLY A 198 -23.48 26.99 -44.60
C GLY A 198 -23.61 25.59 -43.99
N ASP A 199 -24.11 25.54 -42.75
CA ASP A 199 -24.25 24.34 -41.93
C ASP A 199 -24.78 23.13 -42.71
N GLY A 200 -23.93 22.10 -42.85
CA GLY A 200 -24.24 20.85 -43.57
C GLY A 200 -23.34 20.54 -44.78
N ALA A 201 -22.46 21.45 -45.20
CA ALA A 201 -21.46 21.14 -46.23
C ALA A 201 -20.42 20.11 -45.77
N LEU A 202 -20.02 19.19 -46.65
CA LEU A 202 -18.93 18.24 -46.36
C LEU A 202 -17.60 18.99 -46.16
N PRO A 203 -16.77 18.60 -45.18
CA PRO A 203 -15.52 19.30 -44.89
C PRO A 203 -14.56 19.27 -46.07
N ALA A 204 -13.63 20.22 -46.08
CA ALA A 204 -12.43 20.16 -46.91
C ALA A 204 -11.67 18.85 -46.65
N VAL A 205 -11.16 18.20 -47.70
CA VAL A 205 -10.36 16.96 -47.58
C VAL A 205 -8.96 17.15 -48.18
N PHE A 206 -7.95 16.70 -47.44
CA PHE A 206 -6.60 16.47 -47.92
C PHE A 206 -6.37 14.95 -47.95
N ASN A 207 -6.29 14.37 -49.14
CA ASN A 207 -5.88 12.99 -49.33
C ASN A 207 -4.35 12.95 -49.39
N ASN A 208 -3.71 12.09 -48.61
CA ASN A 208 -2.28 11.82 -48.68
C ASN A 208 -2.04 10.37 -49.07
N SER A 209 -1.63 10.12 -50.31
CA SER A 209 -1.16 8.81 -50.78
C SER A 209 0.35 8.76 -51.02
N GLY A 210 1.00 9.93 -51.16
CA GLY A 210 2.44 10.10 -51.14
C GLY A 210 3.00 10.45 -49.75
N LEU A 211 3.86 11.46 -49.69
CA LEU A 211 4.53 11.92 -48.48
C LEU A 211 4.00 13.30 -48.03
N LEU A 212 3.60 13.41 -46.78
CA LEU A 212 3.34 14.67 -46.09
C LEU A 212 4.42 14.87 -45.03
N GLU A 213 5.23 15.93 -45.10
CA GLU A 213 6.34 16.11 -44.17
C GLU A 213 6.39 17.49 -43.50
N VAL A 214 6.85 17.52 -42.25
CA VAL A 214 7.16 18.73 -41.49
C VAL A 214 8.66 18.76 -41.24
N LEU A 215 9.38 19.63 -41.95
CA LEU A 215 10.84 19.66 -41.95
C LEU A 215 11.47 20.14 -40.63
N PRO A 216 12.77 19.83 -40.39
CA PRO A 216 13.48 20.24 -39.18
C PRO A 216 13.52 21.76 -38.97
N GLY A 217 13.52 22.18 -37.71
CA GLY A 217 13.61 23.59 -37.30
C GLY A 217 12.28 24.35 -37.31
N ILE A 218 11.18 23.72 -37.74
CA ILE A 218 9.83 24.27 -37.61
C ILE A 218 9.35 24.11 -36.17
N SER A 219 8.93 25.20 -35.53
CA SER A 219 8.43 25.17 -34.15
C SER A 219 6.98 24.70 -34.02
N PHE A 220 6.17 24.87 -35.06
CA PHE A 220 4.75 24.51 -35.07
C PHE A 220 4.20 24.43 -36.49
N ALA A 221 3.48 23.34 -36.81
CA ALA A 221 2.65 23.22 -37.99
C ALA A 221 1.28 22.63 -37.62
N ALA A 222 0.22 23.01 -38.33
CA ALA A 222 -1.12 22.46 -38.09
C ALA A 222 -1.98 22.36 -39.35
N MET A 223 -2.91 21.40 -39.37
CA MET A 223 -3.94 21.26 -40.40
C MET A 223 -5.35 21.24 -39.77
N GLU A 224 -6.15 22.26 -40.10
CA GLU A 224 -7.58 22.33 -39.80
C GLU A 224 -8.44 21.60 -40.85
N VAL A 225 -7.83 21.14 -41.95
CA VAL A 225 -8.45 20.34 -43.00
C VAL A 225 -8.46 18.86 -42.62
N ARG A 226 -9.52 18.12 -42.99
CA ARG A 226 -9.61 16.68 -42.75
C ARG A 226 -8.55 15.92 -43.52
N LEU A 227 -7.67 15.20 -42.83
CA LEU A 227 -6.67 14.33 -43.45
C LEU A 227 -7.25 12.92 -43.72
N VAL A 228 -7.02 12.40 -44.91
CA VAL A 228 -7.23 10.99 -45.26
C VAL A 228 -5.88 10.43 -45.70
N ASN A 229 -5.20 9.72 -44.80
CA ASN A 229 -3.83 9.23 -45.04
C ASN A 229 -3.84 7.76 -45.48
N SER A 230 -3.23 7.46 -46.62
CA SER A 230 -2.84 6.11 -47.06
C SER A 230 -1.34 6.00 -47.37
N GLY A 231 -0.64 7.14 -47.50
CA GLY A 231 0.80 7.24 -47.64
C GLY A 231 1.54 7.43 -46.30
N GLU A 232 2.59 8.22 -46.31
CA GLU A 232 3.43 8.50 -45.13
C GLU A 232 3.27 9.95 -44.64
N VAL A 233 3.23 10.13 -43.32
CA VAL A 233 3.34 11.43 -42.65
C VAL A 233 4.64 11.46 -41.83
N ARG A 234 5.59 12.32 -42.18
CA ARG A 234 6.91 12.45 -41.51
C ARG A 234 7.01 13.76 -40.73
N ILE A 235 7.38 13.68 -39.45
CA ILE A 235 7.36 14.83 -38.54
C ILE A 235 8.77 14.99 -37.94
N GLU A 236 9.52 15.96 -38.46
CA GLU A 236 10.88 16.32 -38.03
C GLU A 236 10.94 17.72 -37.39
N GLY A 237 9.85 18.51 -37.51
CA GLY A 237 9.61 19.72 -36.73
C GLY A 237 9.14 19.44 -35.29
N ALA A 238 8.99 20.48 -34.47
CA ALA A 238 8.76 20.34 -33.02
C ALA A 238 7.33 19.86 -32.66
N LEU A 239 6.28 20.44 -33.24
CA LEU A 239 4.89 20.04 -33.02
C LEU A 239 4.07 20.09 -34.31
N PHE A 240 3.34 19.01 -34.60
CA PHE A 240 2.34 18.94 -35.67
C PHE A 240 0.96 18.60 -35.12
N GLU A 241 -0.07 19.40 -35.42
CA GLU A 241 -1.47 19.17 -35.01
C GLU A 241 -2.44 18.92 -36.19
N LEU A 242 -3.40 18.01 -36.02
CA LEU A 242 -4.50 17.75 -36.97
C LEU A 242 -5.87 18.12 -36.38
N SER A 243 -6.20 19.40 -36.30
CA SER A 243 -7.50 19.87 -35.81
C SER A 243 -8.68 19.61 -36.75
N GLY A 244 -8.44 19.38 -38.04
CA GLY A 244 -9.46 18.92 -38.99
C GLY A 244 -9.89 17.45 -38.80
N GLY A 245 -9.15 16.71 -37.96
CA GLY A 245 -9.33 15.28 -37.76
C GLY A 245 -9.10 14.46 -39.03
N GLY A 246 -9.56 13.21 -39.04
CA GLY A 246 -9.32 12.35 -40.19
C GLY A 246 -9.34 10.85 -39.95
N VAL A 247 -8.80 10.12 -40.93
CA VAL A 247 -8.53 8.68 -40.88
C VAL A 247 -7.14 8.39 -41.45
N SER A 248 -6.51 7.32 -41.01
CA SER A 248 -5.30 6.77 -41.64
C SER A 248 -5.43 5.27 -41.88
N THR A 249 -4.87 4.81 -42.99
CA THR A 249 -4.45 3.44 -43.28
C THR A 249 -2.96 3.36 -43.62
N GLY A 250 -2.25 4.49 -43.57
CA GLY A 250 -0.81 4.64 -43.86
C GLY A 250 0.05 4.95 -42.63
N GLY A 251 1.32 5.23 -42.85
CA GLY A 251 2.34 5.38 -41.80
C GLY A 251 2.51 6.79 -41.24
N PHE A 252 2.90 6.89 -39.97
CA PHE A 252 3.41 8.09 -39.32
C PHE A 252 4.83 7.84 -38.80
N PHE A 253 5.77 8.74 -39.10
CA PHE A 253 7.11 8.76 -38.53
C PHE A 253 7.31 10.04 -37.71
N ILE A 254 7.50 9.91 -36.40
CA ILE A 254 7.70 11.02 -35.47
C ILE A 254 9.17 11.00 -35.01
N GLN A 255 9.96 11.99 -35.43
CA GLN A 255 11.38 12.06 -35.09
C GLN A 255 11.62 12.27 -33.58
N ASP A 256 12.78 11.86 -33.08
CA ASP A 256 13.24 12.18 -31.73
C ASP A 256 13.14 13.69 -31.43
N GLY A 257 12.42 14.04 -30.36
CA GLY A 257 12.16 15.42 -29.95
C GLY A 257 10.95 16.08 -30.64
N SER A 258 10.40 15.47 -31.68
CA SER A 258 9.17 15.91 -32.35
C SER A 258 7.91 15.41 -31.63
N GLN A 259 6.80 16.13 -31.80
CA GLN A 259 5.51 15.82 -31.21
C GLN A 259 4.39 15.81 -32.27
N PHE A 260 3.47 14.86 -32.14
CA PHE A 260 2.30 14.74 -33.01
C PHE A 260 1.01 14.72 -32.18
N ASN A 261 0.07 15.61 -32.48
CA ASN A 261 -1.27 15.61 -31.91
C ASN A 261 -2.33 15.40 -33.02
N PRO A 262 -2.84 14.17 -33.22
CA PRO A 262 -3.87 13.88 -34.22
C PRO A 262 -5.26 14.43 -33.83
N ARG A 263 -5.44 14.88 -32.59
CA ARG A 263 -6.72 15.39 -32.04
C ARG A 263 -7.86 14.38 -32.23
N THR A 264 -8.89 14.71 -33.00
CA THR A 264 -10.04 13.82 -33.25
C THR A 264 -9.80 12.98 -34.50
N PHE A 265 -9.27 11.77 -34.35
CA PHE A 265 -8.74 10.97 -35.46
C PHE A 265 -9.05 9.48 -35.33
N THR A 266 -8.97 8.74 -36.44
CA THR A 266 -9.10 7.27 -36.46
C THR A 266 -7.89 6.61 -37.13
N PHE A 267 -7.27 5.65 -36.46
CA PHE A 267 -6.30 4.75 -37.05
C PHE A 267 -7.02 3.47 -37.51
N ASP A 268 -7.33 3.42 -38.80
CA ASP A 268 -7.88 2.25 -39.47
C ASP A 268 -6.78 1.20 -39.73
N PRO A 269 -7.14 -0.08 -39.98
CA PRO A 269 -6.17 -1.14 -40.27
C PRO A 269 -5.20 -0.78 -41.38
N GLY A 270 -3.91 -1.00 -41.14
CA GLY A 270 -2.80 -0.54 -41.97
C GLY A 270 -2.02 0.64 -41.37
N THR A 271 -2.62 1.40 -40.43
CA THR A 271 -1.90 2.46 -39.75
C THR A 271 -0.70 1.92 -38.96
N ALA A 272 0.47 2.54 -39.17
CA ALA A 272 1.68 2.29 -38.40
C ALA A 272 2.23 3.59 -37.81
N ILE A 273 2.87 3.51 -36.65
CA ILE A 273 3.59 4.64 -36.03
C ILE A 273 5.02 4.19 -35.73
N GLY A 274 6.00 5.01 -36.11
CA GLY A 274 7.42 4.79 -35.84
C GLY A 274 8.16 6.09 -35.51
N GLY A 275 9.46 5.96 -35.23
CA GLY A 275 10.32 7.05 -34.77
C GLY A 275 10.19 7.31 -33.26
N GLY A 276 11.22 7.91 -32.64
CA GLY A 276 11.31 8.07 -31.18
C GLY A 276 10.68 9.35 -30.62
N GLY A 277 9.82 10.02 -31.38
CA GLY A 277 9.06 11.19 -30.95
C GLY A 277 7.87 10.88 -30.03
N THR A 278 7.10 11.93 -29.70
CA THR A 278 5.96 11.85 -28.78
C THR A 278 4.62 11.84 -29.52
N LEU A 279 3.75 10.87 -29.21
CA LEU A 279 2.33 10.94 -29.56
C LEU A 279 1.56 11.63 -28.42
N LEU A 280 0.90 12.74 -28.74
CA LEU A 280 0.02 13.49 -27.84
C LEU A 280 -1.43 13.06 -28.11
N VAL A 281 -2.19 12.77 -27.06
CA VAL A 281 -3.65 12.56 -27.17
C VAL A 281 -4.33 13.59 -26.25
N THR A 282 -5.07 14.51 -26.87
CA THR A 282 -5.79 15.60 -26.18
C THR A 282 -7.30 15.61 -26.44
N ASP A 283 -7.74 15.00 -27.54
CA ASP A 283 -9.14 14.90 -27.97
C ASP A 283 -9.48 13.40 -28.21
N THR A 284 -10.32 13.03 -29.20
CA THR A 284 -10.75 11.62 -29.39
C THR A 284 -9.91 10.85 -30.41
N LEU A 285 -9.07 9.91 -29.94
CA LEU A 285 -8.34 8.98 -30.81
C LEU A 285 -9.02 7.60 -30.84
N THR A 286 -9.48 7.17 -32.02
CA THR A 286 -10.06 5.84 -32.24
C THR A 286 -9.04 4.89 -32.86
N LEU A 287 -8.77 3.76 -32.21
CA LEU A 287 -7.92 2.69 -32.71
C LEU A 287 -8.78 1.54 -33.26
N LYS A 288 -8.67 1.23 -34.55
CA LYS A 288 -9.25 -0.01 -35.14
C LYS A 288 -8.18 -1.06 -35.48
N THR A 289 -6.94 -0.80 -35.08
CA THR A 289 -5.79 -1.70 -35.19
C THR A 289 -4.88 -1.48 -33.97
N ALA A 290 -4.12 -2.50 -33.57
CA ALA A 290 -3.13 -2.32 -32.51
C ALA A 290 -2.04 -1.33 -32.95
N VAL A 291 -1.58 -0.48 -32.02
CA VAL A 291 -0.57 0.56 -32.28
C VAL A 291 0.43 0.60 -31.13
N ALA A 292 1.71 0.50 -31.48
CA ALA A 292 2.83 0.50 -30.52
C ALA A 292 3.74 1.74 -30.74
N PRO A 293 3.43 2.91 -30.14
CA PRO A 293 4.27 4.09 -30.27
C PRO A 293 5.63 3.85 -29.61
N THR A 294 6.70 4.24 -30.32
CA THR A 294 8.06 3.73 -30.10
C THR A 294 8.82 4.40 -28.96
N ARG A 295 8.25 5.41 -28.30
CA ARG A 295 8.88 6.06 -27.14
C ARG A 295 7.89 6.64 -26.14
N VAL A 296 7.48 7.90 -26.32
CA VAL A 296 6.64 8.60 -25.33
C VAL A 296 5.22 8.76 -25.84
N LEU A 297 4.26 8.31 -25.04
CA LEU A 297 2.85 8.61 -25.22
C LEU A 297 2.41 9.57 -24.09
N GLN A 298 1.68 10.62 -24.43
CA GLN A 298 1.14 11.57 -23.46
C GLN A 298 -0.37 11.73 -23.66
N PHE A 299 -1.15 11.15 -22.76
CA PHE A 299 -2.61 11.31 -22.74
C PHE A 299 -2.99 12.32 -21.67
N SER A 300 -3.26 13.54 -22.10
CA SER A 300 -3.49 14.69 -21.19
C SER A 300 -4.95 15.12 -21.11
N GLY A 301 -5.81 14.59 -21.99
CA GLY A 301 -7.26 14.78 -21.98
C GLY A 301 -7.89 14.09 -23.20
N GLY A 302 -9.23 14.10 -23.25
CA GLY A 302 -9.98 13.48 -24.35
C GLY A 302 -10.32 12.01 -24.11
N VAL A 303 -10.41 11.24 -25.20
CA VAL A 303 -10.87 9.84 -25.21
C VAL A 303 -9.99 8.98 -26.11
N LEU A 304 -9.39 7.93 -25.56
CA LEU A 304 -8.81 6.83 -26.32
C LEU A 304 -9.87 5.71 -26.42
N THR A 305 -10.21 5.28 -27.62
CA THR A 305 -11.31 4.31 -27.84
C THR A 305 -11.06 3.34 -28.99
N GLY A 306 -11.87 2.30 -29.09
CA GLY A 306 -11.89 1.34 -30.20
C GLY A 306 -11.45 -0.09 -29.83
N ASP A 307 -11.26 -0.92 -30.85
CA ASP A 307 -10.93 -2.35 -30.72
C ASP A 307 -9.41 -2.62 -30.81
N GLY A 308 -8.64 -1.63 -31.26
CA GLY A 308 -7.18 -1.71 -31.34
C GLY A 308 -6.50 -1.39 -30.00
N THR A 309 -5.61 -2.25 -29.54
CA THR A 309 -4.82 -2.04 -28.31
C THR A 309 -3.73 -0.99 -28.50
N MET A 310 -3.51 -0.17 -27.47
CA MET A 310 -2.40 0.77 -27.41
C MET A 310 -1.26 0.17 -26.55
N SER A 311 -0.13 -0.13 -27.20
CA SER A 311 1.02 -0.84 -26.59
C SER A 311 2.30 0.02 -26.60
N PRO A 312 2.40 1.07 -25.75
CA PRO A 312 3.61 1.90 -25.67
C PRO A 312 4.82 1.09 -25.20
N VAL A 313 5.98 1.28 -25.83
CA VAL A 313 7.17 0.43 -25.59
C VAL A 313 8.16 0.98 -24.54
N ASP A 314 8.03 2.26 -24.19
CA ASP A 314 8.83 2.96 -23.18
C ASP A 314 7.87 3.65 -22.19
N THR A 315 7.70 4.97 -22.21
CA THR A 315 6.98 5.70 -21.16
C THR A 315 5.64 6.22 -21.65
N TYR A 316 4.56 5.84 -20.97
CA TYR A 316 3.22 6.38 -21.18
C TYR A 316 2.78 7.21 -19.97
N THR A 317 2.62 8.52 -20.17
CA THR A 317 2.05 9.41 -19.14
C THR A 317 0.57 9.65 -19.38
N TRP A 318 -0.27 9.27 -18.41
CA TRP A 318 -1.72 9.54 -18.41
C TRP A 318 -2.07 10.54 -17.31
N THR A 319 -2.35 11.80 -17.68
CA THR A 319 -2.66 12.87 -16.71
C THR A 319 -4.16 13.13 -16.56
N SER A 320 -4.96 12.99 -17.62
CA SER A 320 -6.43 13.03 -17.55
C SER A 320 -7.09 12.32 -18.75
N GLY A 321 -8.42 12.21 -18.75
CA GLY A 321 -9.20 11.66 -19.88
C GLY A 321 -9.80 10.28 -19.61
N VAL A 322 -10.38 9.70 -20.67
CA VAL A 322 -11.05 8.40 -20.65
C VAL A 322 -10.36 7.42 -21.60
N ILE A 323 -10.09 6.20 -21.14
CA ILE A 323 -9.71 5.08 -22.00
C ILE A 323 -10.89 4.10 -21.99
N GLU A 324 -11.45 3.81 -23.15
CA GLU A 324 -12.61 2.94 -23.31
C GLU A 324 -12.50 2.04 -24.54
N GLY A 325 -13.48 1.15 -24.72
CA GLY A 325 -13.46 0.18 -25.83
C GLY A 325 -12.69 -1.10 -25.51
N ALA A 326 -12.74 -2.06 -26.43
CA ALA A 326 -12.21 -3.40 -26.22
C ALA A 326 -10.68 -3.49 -26.35
N GLY A 327 -10.04 -2.54 -27.05
CA GLY A 327 -8.60 -2.56 -27.29
C GLY A 327 -7.76 -2.24 -26.06
N GLY A 328 -8.14 -1.19 -25.31
CA GLY A 328 -7.50 -0.80 -24.04
C GLY A 328 -5.98 -0.55 -24.12
N LEU A 329 -5.30 -0.87 -23.03
CA LEU A 329 -3.86 -0.69 -22.84
C LEU A 329 -3.12 -2.01 -22.60
N ASP A 330 -1.91 -2.09 -23.14
CA ASP A 330 -0.94 -3.16 -22.88
C ASP A 330 0.44 -2.56 -22.59
N ILE A 331 0.85 -2.61 -21.32
CA ILE A 331 2.13 -2.09 -20.84
C ILE A 331 3.12 -3.25 -20.80
N GLY A 332 3.90 -3.40 -21.86
CA GLY A 332 4.88 -4.49 -22.00
C GLY A 332 6.01 -4.44 -20.94
N PRO A 333 6.80 -5.53 -20.77
CA PRO A 333 7.72 -5.69 -19.64
C PRO A 333 8.76 -4.58 -19.43
N ALA A 334 9.19 -3.90 -20.49
CA ALA A 334 10.15 -2.78 -20.43
C ALA A 334 9.47 -1.41 -20.29
N ALA A 335 8.15 -1.32 -20.47
CA ALA A 335 7.40 -0.08 -20.50
C ALA A 335 6.98 0.38 -19.09
N THR A 336 6.76 1.69 -18.94
CA THR A 336 6.26 2.33 -17.72
C THR A 336 5.01 3.16 -17.98
N LEU A 337 3.92 2.88 -17.27
CA LEU A 337 2.72 3.70 -17.20
C LEU A 337 2.78 4.65 -16.00
N GLN A 338 2.88 5.95 -16.24
CA GLN A 338 2.86 7.02 -15.24
C GLN A 338 1.45 7.61 -15.12
N LEU A 339 0.79 7.37 -13.99
CA LEU A 339 -0.54 7.92 -13.67
C LEU A 339 -0.36 9.20 -12.84
N GLU A 340 -0.27 10.35 -13.54
CA GLU A 340 0.26 11.62 -13.00
C GLU A 340 -0.77 12.76 -12.87
N GLY A 341 -0.47 13.81 -12.11
CA GLY A 341 -1.34 14.99 -11.98
C GLY A 341 -2.59 14.78 -11.12
N GLY A 342 -3.37 15.86 -10.95
CA GLY A 342 -4.52 15.90 -10.01
C GLY A 342 -5.88 15.51 -10.59
N SER A 343 -6.00 15.36 -11.91
CA SER A 343 -7.26 14.95 -12.55
C SER A 343 -7.48 13.45 -12.45
N ALA A 344 -8.71 13.05 -12.12
CA ALA A 344 -9.11 11.65 -12.17
C ALA A 344 -9.02 11.09 -13.60
N LYS A 345 -8.63 9.82 -13.70
CA LYS A 345 -8.46 9.05 -14.93
C LYS A 345 -9.60 8.03 -14.99
N THR A 346 -10.25 7.84 -16.13
CA THR A 346 -11.33 6.86 -16.23
C THR A 346 -10.97 5.74 -17.19
N LEU A 347 -10.93 4.51 -16.70
CA LEU A 347 -10.77 3.29 -17.49
C LEU A 347 -12.14 2.61 -17.68
N ARG A 348 -12.43 2.20 -18.91
CA ARG A 348 -13.64 1.48 -19.38
C ARG A 348 -13.26 0.45 -20.47
N GLY A 349 -12.12 -0.19 -20.27
CA GLY A 349 -11.48 -1.16 -21.16
C GLY A 349 -10.35 -1.88 -20.43
N PRO A 350 -9.68 -2.86 -21.06
CA PRO A 350 -8.62 -3.61 -20.41
C PRO A 350 -7.36 -2.74 -20.17
N LEU A 351 -6.66 -3.04 -19.07
CA LEU A 351 -5.28 -2.64 -18.80
C LEU A 351 -4.50 -3.90 -18.43
N ALA A 352 -3.70 -4.40 -19.37
CA ALA A 352 -2.68 -5.40 -19.09
C ALA A 352 -1.38 -4.67 -18.70
N ASN A 353 -0.79 -5.03 -17.56
CA ASN A 353 0.48 -4.46 -17.10
C ASN A 353 1.49 -5.58 -16.81
N ALA A 354 2.39 -5.83 -17.76
CA ALA A 354 3.56 -6.68 -17.60
C ALA A 354 4.83 -5.88 -17.23
N GLY A 355 4.85 -4.57 -17.53
CA GLY A 355 5.88 -3.63 -17.12
C GLY A 355 5.61 -2.99 -15.76
N THR A 356 5.85 -1.68 -15.64
CA THR A 356 5.64 -0.94 -14.38
C THR A 356 4.55 0.12 -14.50
N THR A 357 3.50 0.04 -13.69
CA THR A 357 2.54 1.14 -13.49
C THR A 357 2.85 1.88 -12.19
N ARG A 358 2.92 3.21 -12.21
CA ARG A 358 3.14 4.08 -11.04
C ARG A 358 2.02 5.11 -10.89
N MET A 359 1.39 5.15 -9.72
CA MET A 359 0.41 6.17 -9.31
C MET A 359 1.08 7.26 -8.47
N SER A 360 1.69 8.23 -9.15
CA SER A 360 2.38 9.38 -8.56
C SER A 360 1.52 10.65 -8.48
N GLY A 361 0.49 10.77 -9.33
CA GLY A 361 -0.48 11.86 -9.30
C GLY A 361 -1.52 11.70 -8.19
N SER A 362 -2.12 12.81 -7.74
CA SER A 362 -3.18 12.81 -6.72
C SER A 362 -4.58 12.47 -7.27
N GLY A 363 -4.73 12.38 -8.61
CA GLY A 363 -5.99 12.00 -9.25
C GLY A 363 -6.23 10.49 -9.27
N ASN A 364 -7.35 10.04 -8.69
CA ASN A 364 -7.75 8.62 -8.66
C ASN A 364 -7.87 7.99 -10.05
N LEU A 365 -7.55 6.70 -10.14
CA LEU A 365 -7.93 5.84 -11.26
C LEU A 365 -9.35 5.31 -11.02
N ARG A 366 -10.29 5.64 -11.92
CA ARG A 366 -11.69 5.23 -11.83
C ARG A 366 -11.99 4.12 -12.83
N LEU A 367 -12.52 3.00 -12.35
CA LEU A 367 -12.92 1.86 -13.16
C LEU A 367 -14.42 1.92 -13.42
N GLY A 368 -14.82 1.99 -14.68
CA GLY A 368 -16.21 1.89 -15.12
C GLY A 368 -16.45 0.64 -15.97
N ALA A 369 -17.68 0.50 -16.48
CA ALA A 369 -18.10 -0.62 -17.33
C ALA A 369 -17.07 -0.98 -18.41
N GLY A 370 -16.70 -2.25 -18.49
CA GLY A 370 -15.68 -2.78 -19.39
C GLY A 370 -14.24 -2.75 -18.86
N ALA A 371 -13.97 -2.14 -17.70
CA ALA A 371 -12.63 -2.08 -17.14
C ALA A 371 -12.19 -3.40 -16.48
N SER A 372 -10.98 -3.85 -16.83
CA SER A 372 -10.25 -4.91 -16.14
C SER A 372 -8.79 -4.50 -15.97
N ILE A 373 -8.21 -4.73 -14.79
CA ILE A 373 -6.77 -4.54 -14.55
C ILE A 373 -6.16 -5.92 -14.31
N GLU A 374 -5.20 -6.30 -15.15
CA GLU A 374 -4.40 -7.52 -15.06
C GLU A 374 -2.94 -7.11 -14.82
N ASN A 375 -2.48 -7.14 -13.57
CA ASN A 375 -1.08 -6.87 -13.25
C ASN A 375 -0.27 -8.16 -13.18
N THR A 376 0.66 -8.35 -14.11
CA THR A 376 1.69 -9.40 -14.09
C THR A 376 3.10 -8.84 -13.81
N GLY A 377 3.28 -7.52 -14.00
CA GLY A 377 4.48 -6.76 -13.62
C GLY A 377 4.33 -6.08 -12.26
N SER A 378 4.74 -4.81 -12.17
CA SER A 378 4.67 -4.01 -10.94
C SER A 378 3.61 -2.92 -11.03
N PHE A 379 2.79 -2.77 -9.99
CA PHE A 379 1.81 -1.69 -9.82
C PHE A 379 2.04 -0.96 -8.49
N ILE A 380 2.50 0.29 -8.54
CA ILE A 380 3.04 1.02 -7.38
C ILE A 380 2.20 2.26 -7.07
N PHE A 381 1.74 2.40 -5.82
CA PHE A 381 1.13 3.61 -5.30
C PHE A 381 2.20 4.50 -4.65
N ASN A 382 2.57 5.59 -5.34
CA ASN A 382 3.54 6.60 -4.90
C ASN A 382 2.87 7.88 -4.38
N SER A 383 1.57 7.81 -4.07
CA SER A 383 0.73 8.92 -3.64
C SER A 383 -0.52 8.36 -2.92
N SER A 384 -1.30 9.22 -2.25
CA SER A 384 -2.59 8.85 -1.66
C SER A 384 -3.74 8.69 -2.68
N ALA A 385 -3.45 8.62 -3.99
CA ALA A 385 -4.48 8.37 -4.99
C ALA A 385 -4.97 6.91 -4.90
N SER A 386 -6.23 6.71 -5.28
CA SER A 386 -6.91 5.42 -5.11
C SER A 386 -7.39 4.83 -6.44
N ILE A 387 -7.50 3.50 -6.49
CA ILE A 387 -8.32 2.81 -7.51
C ILE A 387 -9.75 2.79 -6.97
N ALA A 388 -10.68 3.42 -7.68
CA ALA A 388 -12.07 3.58 -7.26
C ALA A 388 -13.04 3.09 -8.34
N ARG A 389 -14.25 2.72 -7.95
CA ARG A 389 -15.35 2.58 -8.93
C ARG A 389 -15.71 3.95 -9.49
N GLN A 390 -16.03 3.99 -10.78
CA GLN A 390 -16.61 5.16 -11.42
C GLN A 390 -17.98 5.47 -10.76
N PRO A 391 -18.27 6.72 -10.35
CA PRO A 391 -19.53 7.05 -9.71
C PRO A 391 -20.75 6.66 -10.55
N GLY A 392 -21.68 5.93 -9.95
CA GLY A 392 -22.90 5.42 -10.59
C GLY A 392 -22.72 4.12 -11.39
N ASP A 393 -21.50 3.56 -11.47
CA ASP A 393 -21.26 2.27 -12.13
C ASP A 393 -21.56 1.09 -11.19
N THR A 394 -22.20 0.06 -11.73
CA THR A 394 -22.62 -1.16 -11.00
C THR A 394 -22.05 -2.44 -11.64
N SER A 395 -21.11 -2.30 -12.58
CA SER A 395 -20.46 -3.42 -13.24
C SER A 395 -19.66 -4.29 -12.26
N SER A 396 -19.51 -5.58 -12.57
CA SER A 396 -18.48 -6.40 -11.94
C SER A 396 -17.10 -5.89 -12.39
N LEU A 397 -16.27 -5.52 -11.43
CA LEU A 397 -14.96 -4.91 -11.61
C LEU A 397 -14.00 -5.53 -10.60
N ALA A 398 -12.75 -5.74 -10.98
CA ALA A 398 -11.71 -6.25 -10.10
C ALA A 398 -10.33 -5.71 -10.50
N VAL A 399 -9.41 -5.67 -9.53
CA VAL A 399 -7.96 -5.58 -9.79
C VAL A 399 -7.40 -6.98 -9.59
N ARG A 400 -6.83 -7.56 -10.64
CA ARG A 400 -6.16 -8.86 -10.59
C ARG A 400 -4.65 -8.62 -10.47
N ASN A 401 -4.05 -9.09 -9.38
CA ASN A 401 -2.61 -9.01 -9.17
C ASN A 401 -1.98 -10.40 -9.18
N ASN A 402 -1.29 -10.70 -10.26
CA ASN A 402 -0.47 -11.90 -10.44
C ASN A 402 1.04 -11.58 -10.38
N GLY A 403 1.40 -10.28 -10.42
CA GLY A 403 2.75 -9.74 -10.22
C GLY A 403 2.91 -9.13 -8.83
N VAL A 404 3.46 -7.92 -8.75
CA VAL A 404 3.69 -7.19 -7.49
C VAL A 404 2.84 -5.92 -7.43
N LEU A 405 2.01 -5.78 -6.39
CA LEU A 405 1.32 -4.53 -6.05
C LEU A 405 1.98 -3.93 -4.81
N VAL A 406 2.37 -2.65 -4.87
CA VAL A 406 3.11 -1.97 -3.80
C VAL A 406 2.39 -0.70 -3.36
N ASN A 407 2.01 -0.60 -2.09
CA ASN A 407 1.71 0.69 -1.47
C ASN A 407 3.01 1.31 -0.91
N GLN A 408 3.67 2.10 -1.74
CA GLN A 408 4.99 2.67 -1.44
C GLN A 408 4.90 3.88 -0.50
N SER A 409 3.90 4.74 -0.71
CA SER A 409 3.70 5.96 0.09
C SER A 409 2.27 6.48 0.02
N GLY A 410 1.83 7.10 1.12
CA GLY A 410 0.51 7.73 1.20
C GLY A 410 -0.61 6.80 1.66
N ASN A 411 -1.79 7.39 1.86
CA ASN A 411 -2.98 6.69 2.33
C ASN A 411 -3.89 6.35 1.16
N SER A 412 -3.65 5.19 0.55
CA SER A 412 -4.29 4.74 -0.69
C SER A 412 -5.48 3.81 -0.43
N SER A 413 -6.32 3.61 -1.43
CA SER A 413 -7.39 2.61 -1.36
C SER A 413 -7.66 1.91 -2.69
N ILE A 414 -8.16 0.68 -2.60
CA ILE A 414 -8.69 -0.11 -3.71
C ILE A 414 -10.16 -0.38 -3.38
N GLY A 415 -11.04 0.38 -4.05
CA GLY A 415 -12.50 0.37 -3.85
C GLY A 415 -13.26 -0.61 -4.75
N VAL A 416 -12.55 -1.54 -5.40
CA VAL A 416 -13.06 -2.72 -6.13
C VAL A 416 -12.44 -3.99 -5.53
N PRO A 417 -13.04 -5.18 -5.71
CA PRO A 417 -12.41 -6.43 -5.34
C PRO A 417 -10.95 -6.52 -5.79
N LEU A 418 -10.06 -6.82 -4.85
CA LEU A 418 -8.69 -7.21 -5.14
C LEU A 418 -8.61 -8.74 -5.23
N GLU A 419 -8.11 -9.26 -6.34
CA GLU A 419 -7.85 -10.68 -6.56
C GLU A 419 -6.32 -10.86 -6.61
N ASN A 420 -5.69 -11.14 -5.46
CA ASN A 420 -4.23 -11.24 -5.35
C ASN A 420 -3.76 -12.70 -5.41
N SER A 421 -3.09 -13.11 -6.48
CA SER A 421 -2.32 -14.37 -6.56
C SER A 421 -0.80 -14.17 -6.49
N GLY A 422 -0.33 -12.94 -6.76
CA GLY A 422 1.07 -12.53 -6.64
C GLY A 422 1.41 -11.96 -5.26
N THR A 423 2.25 -10.92 -5.23
CA THR A 423 2.69 -10.24 -4.00
C THR A 423 2.00 -8.89 -3.83
N LEU A 424 1.47 -8.64 -2.63
CA LEU A 424 1.02 -7.34 -2.15
C LEU A 424 1.99 -6.86 -1.06
N GLU A 425 2.57 -5.67 -1.22
CA GLU A 425 3.50 -5.06 -0.25
C GLU A 425 2.97 -3.72 0.25
N ALA A 426 2.95 -3.50 1.55
CA ALA A 426 2.60 -2.22 2.17
C ALA A 426 3.80 -1.69 2.97
N PHE A 427 4.52 -0.70 2.43
CA PHE A 427 5.78 -0.18 2.99
C PHE A 427 5.60 0.77 4.17
N ALA A 428 4.61 1.66 4.09
CA ALA A 428 4.33 2.65 5.12
C ALA A 428 2.92 3.20 4.94
N ASN A 429 2.33 3.74 6.01
CA ASN A 429 0.97 4.27 6.03
C ASN A 429 -0.09 3.19 5.76
N ARG A 430 -1.32 3.61 5.43
CA ARG A 430 -2.47 2.72 5.24
C ARG A 430 -2.76 2.43 3.77
N LEU A 431 -2.94 1.15 3.44
CA LEU A 431 -3.69 0.71 2.26
C LEU A 431 -5.09 0.22 2.68
N THR A 432 -6.16 0.85 2.18
CA THR A 432 -7.53 0.40 2.44
C THR A 432 -8.09 -0.46 1.31
N LEU A 433 -8.45 -1.71 1.60
CA LEU A 433 -9.20 -2.58 0.69
C LEU A 433 -10.70 -2.42 0.99
N SER A 434 -11.33 -1.45 0.32
CA SER A 434 -12.75 -1.09 0.49
C SER A 434 -13.66 -1.66 -0.59
N GLY A 435 -13.12 -2.51 -1.48
CA GLY A 435 -13.91 -3.33 -2.40
C GLY A 435 -13.93 -4.82 -2.07
N GLY A 436 -13.29 -5.24 -0.97
CA GLY A 436 -13.17 -6.65 -0.57
C GLY A 436 -12.25 -7.45 -1.50
N GLY A 437 -12.48 -8.76 -1.58
CA GLY A 437 -11.82 -9.64 -2.54
C GLY A 437 -11.17 -10.87 -1.90
N PHE A 438 -10.04 -11.32 -2.44
CA PHE A 438 -9.29 -12.44 -1.88
C PHE A 438 -7.78 -12.34 -2.12
N ASN A 439 -7.04 -13.04 -1.28
CA ASN A 439 -5.64 -13.37 -1.45
C ASN A 439 -5.48 -14.89 -1.67
N GLN A 440 -4.50 -15.24 -2.48
CA GLN A 440 -3.98 -16.59 -2.72
C GLN A 440 -2.43 -16.58 -2.85
N GLY A 441 -1.81 -15.41 -2.68
CA GLY A 441 -0.36 -15.21 -2.75
C GLY A 441 0.19 -14.59 -1.47
N LYS A 442 1.14 -13.68 -1.61
CA LYS A 442 1.84 -13.04 -0.50
C LYS A 442 1.25 -11.68 -0.15
N MET A 443 1.09 -11.40 1.14
CA MET A 443 0.78 -10.07 1.70
C MET A 443 1.85 -9.71 2.73
N PHE A 444 2.77 -8.81 2.37
CA PHE A 444 3.83 -8.33 3.26
C PHE A 444 3.50 -6.94 3.79
N ILE A 445 3.43 -6.80 5.12
CA ILE A 445 3.14 -5.54 5.80
C ILE A 445 4.38 -5.12 6.59
N PHE A 446 5.06 -4.07 6.14
CA PHE A 446 6.23 -3.53 6.84
C PHE A 446 5.84 -2.93 8.20
N PRO A 447 6.81 -2.75 9.14
CA PRO A 447 6.59 -1.93 10.32
C PRO A 447 5.98 -0.57 9.98
N ASP A 448 5.13 -0.03 10.85
CA ASP A 448 4.38 1.23 10.68
C ASP A 448 3.41 1.28 9.47
N ALA A 449 3.21 0.17 8.75
CA ALA A 449 2.15 0.03 7.76
C ALA A 449 0.92 -0.72 8.32
N GLU A 450 -0.27 -0.35 7.81
CA GLU A 450 -1.50 -1.10 8.06
C GLU A 450 -2.24 -1.39 6.74
N ILE A 451 -2.76 -2.61 6.58
CA ILE A 451 -3.79 -2.90 5.57
C ILE A 451 -5.15 -2.84 6.28
N TRP A 452 -6.11 -2.08 5.74
CA TRP A 452 -7.45 -1.91 6.33
C TRP A 452 -8.51 -2.57 5.45
N LEU A 453 -9.23 -3.53 6.00
CA LEU A 453 -10.43 -4.12 5.38
C LEU A 453 -11.67 -3.33 5.79
N GLN A 454 -12.60 -3.13 4.85
CA GLN A 454 -13.92 -2.52 5.07
C GLN A 454 -15.08 -3.36 4.51
N GLU A 455 -14.77 -4.41 3.76
CA GLU A 455 -15.68 -5.34 3.09
C GLU A 455 -15.07 -6.75 3.23
N ASP A 456 -15.84 -7.79 2.91
CA ASP A 456 -15.41 -9.19 3.01
C ASP A 456 -14.12 -9.47 2.23
N PHE A 457 -13.18 -10.18 2.86
CA PHE A 457 -11.90 -10.57 2.28
C PHE A 457 -11.54 -11.99 2.66
N THR A 458 -11.09 -12.80 1.70
CA THR A 458 -10.72 -14.20 1.93
C THR A 458 -9.21 -14.42 1.82
N LEU A 459 -8.58 -15.00 2.82
CA LEU A 459 -7.25 -15.62 2.67
C LEU A 459 -7.47 -17.08 2.25
N ARG A 460 -7.27 -17.37 0.96
CA ARG A 460 -7.40 -18.71 0.39
C ARG A 460 -6.21 -19.61 0.72
N GLU A 461 -6.36 -20.90 0.45
CA GLU A 461 -5.26 -21.88 0.41
C GLU A 461 -4.04 -21.32 -0.35
N GLY A 462 -2.86 -21.33 0.28
CA GLY A 462 -1.62 -20.75 -0.27
C GLY A 462 -1.38 -19.28 0.08
N SER A 463 -2.30 -18.62 0.79
CA SER A 463 -2.09 -17.27 1.32
C SER A 463 -0.99 -17.24 2.38
N LEU A 464 -0.08 -16.26 2.27
CA LEU A 464 0.87 -15.92 3.33
C LEU A 464 0.73 -14.45 3.70
N LEU A 465 0.25 -14.17 4.91
CA LEU A 465 0.14 -12.83 5.50
C LEU A 465 1.22 -12.65 6.57
N PHE A 466 2.20 -11.77 6.34
CA PHE A 466 3.41 -11.67 7.15
C PHE A 466 4.00 -10.26 7.23
N GLY A 467 4.95 -10.06 8.15
CA GLY A 467 5.64 -8.79 8.39
C GLY A 467 5.28 -8.14 9.72
N GLY A 468 6.01 -7.08 10.08
CA GLY A 468 5.89 -6.40 11.38
C GLY A 468 4.74 -5.38 11.49
N GLY A 469 4.03 -5.11 10.40
CA GLY A 469 2.82 -4.29 10.41
C GLY A 469 1.55 -5.11 10.65
N GLY A 470 0.38 -4.44 10.55
CA GLY A 470 -0.91 -5.04 10.94
C GLY A 470 -1.97 -5.10 9.84
N LEU A 471 -2.80 -6.14 9.85
CA LEU A 471 -4.07 -6.19 9.13
C LEU A 471 -5.20 -5.74 10.08
N ARG A 472 -5.86 -4.60 9.80
CA ARG A 472 -7.04 -4.13 10.54
C ARG A 472 -8.34 -4.47 9.81
N ILE A 473 -9.25 -5.12 10.51
CA ILE A 473 -10.62 -5.38 10.07
C ILE A 473 -11.53 -4.31 10.69
N ASN A 474 -12.10 -3.42 9.86
CA ASN A 474 -13.04 -2.38 10.31
C ASN A 474 -14.51 -2.73 10.05
N SER A 475 -14.75 -3.54 9.03
CA SER A 475 -16.08 -3.97 8.56
C SER A 475 -15.91 -5.19 7.66
N GLY A 476 -16.94 -6.00 7.54
CA GLY A 476 -16.91 -7.26 6.78
C GLY A 476 -16.16 -8.38 7.50
N THR A 477 -16.11 -9.52 6.83
CA THR A 477 -15.55 -10.78 7.34
C THR A 477 -14.19 -11.07 6.73
N LEU A 478 -13.17 -11.25 7.56
CA LEU A 478 -11.94 -11.93 7.16
C LEU A 478 -12.20 -13.44 7.20
N THR A 479 -12.34 -14.06 6.04
CA THR A 479 -12.46 -15.52 5.94
C THR A 479 -11.09 -16.15 5.77
N LEU A 480 -10.76 -17.11 6.61
CA LEU A 480 -9.54 -17.90 6.57
C LEU A 480 -9.89 -19.29 6.01
N GLU A 481 -9.25 -19.69 4.91
CA GLU A 481 -9.41 -21.03 4.34
C GLU A 481 -8.30 -21.98 4.86
N SER A 482 -8.52 -23.29 4.71
CA SER A 482 -7.50 -24.29 5.05
C SER A 482 -6.24 -24.05 4.22
N GLY A 483 -5.08 -23.93 4.89
CA GLY A 483 -3.80 -23.65 4.23
C GLY A 483 -3.50 -22.16 3.99
N SER A 484 -4.18 -21.24 4.68
CA SER A 484 -3.70 -19.85 4.82
C SER A 484 -2.78 -19.70 6.04
N GLU A 485 -1.63 -19.05 5.87
CA GLU A 485 -0.66 -18.76 6.95
C GLU A 485 -0.77 -17.29 7.41
N VAL A 486 -0.85 -17.08 8.73
CA VAL A 486 -1.00 -15.75 9.34
C VAL A 486 0.10 -15.49 10.38
N VAL A 487 1.11 -14.73 9.96
CA VAL A 487 2.30 -14.35 10.74
C VAL A 487 2.33 -12.84 11.04
N ALA A 488 1.53 -12.02 10.35
CA ALA A 488 1.32 -10.61 10.71
C ALA A 488 0.22 -10.45 11.77
N ALA A 489 0.28 -9.35 12.54
CA ALA A 489 -0.71 -9.06 13.58
C ALA A 489 -2.09 -8.72 12.98
N ILE A 490 -3.16 -9.29 13.53
CA ILE A 490 -4.54 -8.93 13.18
C ILE A 490 -5.12 -7.97 14.22
N THR A 491 -5.80 -6.91 13.78
CA THR A 491 -6.61 -6.02 14.64
C THR A 491 -8.07 -6.09 14.24
N LEU A 492 -8.92 -6.63 15.11
CA LEU A 492 -10.36 -6.75 14.90
C LEU A 492 -11.09 -5.60 15.62
N THR A 493 -11.88 -4.83 14.88
CA THR A 493 -12.57 -3.62 15.38
C THR A 493 -14.07 -3.62 15.06
N SER A 494 -14.78 -2.51 15.34
CA SER A 494 -16.24 -2.50 15.45
C SER A 494 -16.94 -2.70 14.11
N GLY A 495 -17.54 -3.88 13.91
CA GLY A 495 -18.23 -4.27 12.69
C GLY A 495 -17.48 -5.29 11.84
N GLY A 496 -16.27 -5.69 12.24
CA GLY A 496 -15.53 -6.79 11.62
C GLY A 496 -15.85 -8.15 12.21
N ALA A 497 -15.60 -9.21 11.44
CA ALA A 497 -15.58 -10.60 11.90
C ALA A 497 -14.33 -11.35 11.38
N ILE A 498 -13.92 -12.40 12.10
CA ILE A 498 -12.98 -13.43 11.62
C ILE A 498 -13.73 -14.76 11.53
N GLN A 499 -13.71 -15.39 10.35
CA GLN A 499 -14.28 -16.71 10.11
C GLN A 499 -13.14 -17.70 9.87
N SER A 500 -12.93 -18.62 10.82
CA SER A 500 -11.89 -19.64 10.78
C SER A 500 -12.35 -20.95 10.11
N PRO A 501 -11.45 -21.73 9.47
CA PRO A 501 -11.80 -23.02 8.89
C PRO A 501 -11.94 -24.08 9.99
N SER A 502 -12.58 -25.21 9.68
CA SER A 502 -12.82 -26.29 10.65
C SER A 502 -11.56 -26.94 11.23
N GLY A 503 -10.45 -26.96 10.49
CA GLY A 503 -9.14 -27.40 10.97
C GLY A 503 -8.41 -26.38 11.86
N GLY A 504 -8.90 -25.13 11.88
CA GLY A 504 -8.35 -24.02 12.64
C GLY A 504 -7.30 -23.18 11.90
N THR A 505 -6.88 -22.08 12.52
CA THR A 505 -5.77 -21.22 12.05
C THR A 505 -5.01 -20.62 13.23
N ASP A 506 -3.68 -20.71 13.18
CA ASP A 506 -2.79 -20.07 14.14
C ASP A 506 -2.57 -18.59 13.77
N LEU A 507 -2.68 -17.70 14.76
CA LEU A 507 -2.38 -16.28 14.60
C LEU A 507 -1.01 -15.95 15.21
N ALA A 508 0.06 -16.40 14.54
CA ALA A 508 1.43 -16.26 15.03
C ALA A 508 1.92 -14.80 15.15
N GLY A 509 1.29 -13.87 14.43
CA GLY A 509 1.51 -12.42 14.60
C GLY A 509 0.74 -11.78 15.77
N GLY A 510 -0.11 -12.54 16.46
CA GLY A 510 -0.96 -12.05 17.54
C GLY A 510 -2.27 -11.38 17.09
N LEU A 511 -3.13 -11.15 18.08
CA LEU A 511 -4.51 -10.69 17.87
C LEU A 511 -4.80 -9.45 18.74
N ASN A 512 -5.26 -8.36 18.14
CA ASN A 512 -5.77 -7.18 18.84
C ASN A 512 -7.29 -7.12 18.71
N TRP A 513 -8.01 -7.83 19.58
CA TRP A 513 -9.47 -7.91 19.54
C TRP A 513 -10.10 -6.76 20.34
N ARG A 514 -10.48 -5.68 19.65
CA ARG A 514 -11.12 -4.53 20.29
C ARG A 514 -12.63 -4.74 20.46
N SER A 515 -13.24 -5.36 19.46
CA SER A 515 -14.67 -5.69 19.38
C SER A 515 -14.95 -6.56 18.16
N GLY A 516 -16.18 -7.04 17.98
CA GLY A 516 -16.58 -7.81 16.79
C GLY A 516 -16.54 -9.31 17.04
N GLU A 517 -16.72 -10.12 16.00
CA GLU A 517 -16.96 -11.56 16.12
C GLU A 517 -15.75 -12.42 15.71
N ILE A 518 -15.50 -13.52 16.43
CA ILE A 518 -14.67 -14.63 15.97
C ILE A 518 -15.56 -15.88 15.89
N ALA A 519 -15.64 -16.48 14.72
CA ALA A 519 -16.55 -17.58 14.40
C ALA A 519 -15.87 -18.67 13.56
N GLY A 520 -16.61 -19.77 13.35
CA GLY A 520 -16.18 -20.90 12.50
C GLY A 520 -15.61 -22.05 13.32
N GLY A 521 -14.46 -22.58 12.88
CA GLY A 521 -13.75 -23.64 13.58
C GLY A 521 -12.95 -23.12 14.77
N LYS A 522 -11.63 -23.05 14.62
CA LYS A 522 -10.69 -22.68 15.68
C LYS A 522 -9.77 -21.53 15.28
N VAL A 523 -9.60 -20.56 16.19
CA VAL A 523 -8.50 -19.60 16.18
C VAL A 523 -7.57 -19.95 17.32
N SER A 524 -6.28 -20.10 17.03
CA SER A 524 -5.26 -20.48 18.01
C SER A 524 -4.25 -19.36 18.20
N ILE A 525 -3.92 -19.05 19.45
CA ILE A 525 -2.84 -18.13 19.85
C ILE A 525 -1.62 -18.98 20.27
N PRO A 526 -0.55 -19.04 19.46
CA PRO A 526 0.61 -19.88 19.76
C PRO A 526 1.38 -19.45 21.01
N GLU A 527 2.28 -20.31 21.48
CA GLU A 527 3.26 -19.95 22.51
C GLU A 527 4.03 -18.68 22.15
N ASN A 528 4.48 -17.94 23.16
CA ASN A 528 5.22 -16.66 23.02
C ASN A 528 4.49 -15.55 22.24
N THR A 529 3.21 -15.77 21.89
CA THR A 529 2.34 -14.83 21.19
C THR A 529 1.27 -14.30 22.17
N SER A 530 0.62 -13.17 21.85
CA SER A 530 -0.46 -12.64 22.68
C SER A 530 -1.74 -12.27 21.92
N ALA A 531 -2.87 -12.33 22.63
CA ALA A 531 -4.14 -11.76 22.23
C ALA A 531 -4.55 -10.65 23.21
N GLN A 532 -4.73 -9.45 22.68
CA GLN A 532 -5.01 -8.20 23.38
C GLN A 532 -6.51 -7.85 23.25
N LEU A 533 -7.30 -8.24 24.24
CA LEU A 533 -8.74 -8.01 24.33
C LEU A 533 -8.99 -6.66 25.01
N THR A 534 -8.98 -5.59 24.21
CA THR A 534 -8.97 -4.20 24.69
C THR A 534 -10.30 -3.49 24.45
N THR A 535 -10.49 -2.33 25.11
CA THR A 535 -11.72 -1.49 25.08
C THR A 535 -12.97 -2.14 25.67
N THR A 536 -13.92 -1.34 26.17
CA THR A 536 -15.19 -1.84 26.75
C THR A 536 -16.18 -2.41 25.72
N ALA A 537 -15.87 -2.36 24.43
CA ALA A 537 -16.74 -2.86 23.38
C ALA A 537 -16.82 -4.39 23.38
N VAL A 538 -17.97 -4.90 22.90
CA VAL A 538 -18.32 -6.32 22.92
C VAL A 538 -17.44 -7.11 21.95
N LYS A 539 -17.03 -8.29 22.42
CA LYS A 539 -16.30 -9.32 21.69
C LYS A 539 -17.19 -10.55 21.67
N ASP A 540 -17.60 -11.03 20.50
CA ASP A 540 -18.53 -12.17 20.37
C ASP A 540 -17.74 -13.40 19.87
N LEU A 541 -17.75 -14.50 20.61
CA LEU A 541 -17.10 -15.76 20.25
C LEU A 541 -18.16 -16.79 19.87
N SER A 542 -18.14 -17.24 18.62
CA SER A 542 -19.08 -18.21 18.01
C SER A 542 -18.33 -19.42 17.42
N GLY A 543 -17.26 -19.84 18.10
CA GLY A 543 -16.34 -20.91 17.69
C GLY A 543 -15.32 -21.18 18.80
N VAL A 544 -14.17 -21.77 18.46
CA VAL A 544 -13.10 -22.05 19.43
C VAL A 544 -12.02 -20.95 19.38
N LEU A 545 -11.69 -20.38 20.54
CA LEU A 545 -10.46 -19.63 20.78
C LEU A 545 -9.56 -20.47 21.70
N GLU A 546 -8.47 -21.00 21.15
CA GLU A 546 -7.46 -21.78 21.88
C GLU A 546 -6.23 -20.90 22.14
N SER A 547 -5.63 -20.99 23.33
CA SER A 547 -4.39 -20.25 23.64
C SER A 547 -3.34 -21.11 24.32
N GLN A 548 -2.17 -21.16 23.71
CA GLN A 548 -0.90 -21.59 24.31
C GLN A 548 -0.06 -20.36 24.72
N GLY A 549 -0.32 -19.20 24.11
CA GLY A 549 0.22 -17.89 24.50
C GLY A 549 -0.62 -17.18 25.58
N THR A 550 -0.45 -15.86 25.65
CA THR A 550 -1.10 -15.00 26.67
C THR A 550 -2.29 -14.24 26.10
N ILE A 551 -3.48 -14.40 26.69
CA ILE A 551 -4.63 -13.53 26.48
C ILE A 551 -4.63 -12.45 27.56
N GLU A 552 -4.45 -11.19 27.18
CA GLU A 552 -4.62 -10.03 28.06
C GLU A 552 -5.98 -9.40 27.81
N PHE A 553 -6.85 -9.38 28.82
CA PHE A 553 -8.22 -8.87 28.74
C PHE A 553 -8.41 -7.71 29.71
N ASP A 554 -8.52 -6.50 29.15
CA ASP A 554 -8.57 -5.26 29.95
C ASP A 554 -9.98 -4.90 30.41
N ALA A 555 -10.96 -4.96 29.50
CA ALA A 555 -12.29 -4.45 29.76
C ALA A 555 -13.35 -4.96 28.79
N GLY A 556 -14.61 -4.92 29.22
CA GLY A 556 -15.77 -5.27 28.42
C GLY A 556 -16.18 -6.73 28.59
N ASN A 557 -17.02 -7.20 27.67
CA ASN A 557 -17.58 -8.54 27.73
C ASN A 557 -17.10 -9.35 26.53
N LEU A 558 -16.52 -10.52 26.80
CA LEU A 558 -16.42 -11.62 25.86
C LEU A 558 -17.69 -12.46 26.00
N ARG A 559 -18.51 -12.47 24.95
CA ARG A 559 -19.78 -13.18 24.90
C ARG A 559 -19.60 -14.51 24.19
N PHE A 560 -20.12 -15.57 24.78
CA PHE A 560 -20.01 -16.93 24.26
C PHE A 560 -21.32 -17.32 23.58
N GLY A 561 -21.26 -17.49 22.25
CA GLY A 561 -22.32 -18.06 21.44
C GLY A 561 -22.57 -19.53 21.74
N ASP A 562 -23.58 -20.10 21.10
CA ASP A 562 -23.95 -21.51 21.27
C ASP A 562 -22.80 -22.42 20.79
N GLY A 563 -22.29 -23.28 21.67
CA GLY A 563 -21.15 -24.16 21.39
C GLY A 563 -19.78 -23.48 21.28
N ALA A 564 -19.66 -22.20 21.67
CA ALA A 564 -18.37 -21.50 21.72
C ALA A 564 -17.45 -22.08 22.81
N LEU A 565 -16.13 -21.96 22.63
CA LEU A 565 -15.14 -22.47 23.56
C LEU A 565 -13.94 -21.52 23.68
N LEU A 566 -13.60 -21.10 24.89
CA LEU A 566 -12.30 -20.51 25.22
C LEU A 566 -11.47 -21.58 25.94
N HIS A 567 -10.41 -22.08 25.33
CA HIS A 567 -9.60 -23.18 25.87
C HIS A 567 -8.15 -22.74 26.08
N LEU A 568 -7.67 -22.71 27.33
CA LEU A 568 -6.28 -22.43 27.66
C LEU A 568 -5.48 -23.73 27.69
N LYS A 569 -4.61 -23.95 26.71
CA LYS A 569 -3.80 -25.17 26.57
C LYS A 569 -2.37 -24.89 27.04
N GLY A 570 -2.16 -24.81 28.36
CA GLY A 570 -0.90 -24.29 28.94
C GLY A 570 -0.73 -22.76 28.86
N GLY A 571 -1.60 -22.07 28.11
CA GLY A 571 -1.57 -20.61 27.98
C GLY A 571 -2.05 -19.86 29.22
N THR A 572 -1.86 -18.54 29.20
CA THR A 572 -2.25 -17.64 30.31
C THR A 572 -3.41 -16.73 29.93
N LEU A 573 -4.40 -16.55 30.81
CA LEU A 573 -5.44 -15.52 30.71
C LEU A 573 -5.24 -14.49 31.83
N VAL A 574 -4.94 -13.24 31.46
CA VAL A 574 -4.82 -12.10 32.38
C VAL A 574 -6.08 -11.23 32.29
N LEU A 575 -6.73 -10.99 33.43
CA LEU A 575 -7.92 -10.16 33.57
C LEU A 575 -7.53 -8.85 34.29
N ASN A 576 -7.23 -7.77 33.55
CA ASN A 576 -6.66 -6.52 34.09
C ASN A 576 -7.68 -5.52 34.64
N GLY A 577 -8.99 -5.72 34.40
CA GLY A 577 -10.01 -4.73 34.73
C GLY A 577 -11.42 -5.31 34.73
N SER A 578 -12.41 -4.57 34.20
CA SER A 578 -13.79 -5.07 34.05
C SER A 578 -13.93 -6.01 32.85
N ALA A 579 -13.10 -7.04 32.84
CA ALA A 579 -13.04 -8.12 31.86
C ALA A 579 -14.02 -9.23 32.28
N ASN A 580 -15.08 -9.45 31.50
CA ASN A 580 -16.14 -10.42 31.83
C ASN A 580 -16.29 -11.49 30.75
N LEU A 581 -16.39 -12.75 31.17
CA LEU A 581 -16.79 -13.89 30.34
C LEU A 581 -18.28 -14.14 30.58
N VAL A 582 -19.14 -14.04 29.58
CA VAL A 582 -20.61 -14.13 29.75
C VAL A 582 -21.28 -14.92 28.63
N ASN A 583 -22.37 -15.62 28.91
CA ASN A 583 -23.19 -16.25 27.87
C ASN A 583 -24.23 -15.31 27.23
N GLN A 584 -24.65 -14.24 27.92
CA GLN A 584 -25.73 -13.36 27.44
C GLN A 584 -25.33 -12.59 26.15
N PRO A 585 -26.18 -12.58 25.10
CA PRO A 585 -27.61 -12.93 25.10
C PRO A 585 -27.96 -14.38 24.71
N PHE A 586 -26.96 -15.25 24.49
CA PHE A 586 -27.15 -16.62 24.02
C PHE A 586 -27.68 -17.53 25.15
N SER A 587 -28.52 -18.50 24.79
CA SER A 587 -29.22 -19.35 25.77
C SER A 587 -28.52 -20.66 26.08
N ASP A 588 -27.85 -21.26 25.09
CA ASP A 588 -27.16 -22.55 25.21
C ASP A 588 -25.62 -22.32 25.20
N GLY A 589 -25.20 -21.28 25.94
CA GLY A 589 -23.90 -20.63 25.77
C GLY A 589 -22.66 -21.49 26.06
N GLY A 590 -21.56 -21.09 25.43
CA GLY A 590 -20.27 -21.77 25.45
C GLY A 590 -19.52 -21.87 26.78
N VAL A 591 -18.37 -22.56 26.74
CA VAL A 591 -17.58 -23.00 27.90
C VAL A 591 -16.23 -22.25 27.97
N PHE A 592 -15.75 -22.00 29.18
CA PHE A 592 -14.36 -21.63 29.46
C PHE A 592 -13.61 -22.81 30.08
N GLU A 593 -12.57 -23.29 29.41
CA GLU A 593 -11.79 -24.47 29.81
C GLU A 593 -10.34 -24.11 30.11
N THR A 594 -9.79 -24.66 31.20
CA THR A 594 -8.34 -24.64 31.47
C THR A 594 -7.76 -26.05 31.35
N GLY A 595 -6.77 -26.23 30.47
CA GLY A 595 -6.00 -27.47 30.35
C GLY A 595 -4.78 -27.51 31.28
N GLU A 596 -4.03 -28.61 31.22
CA GLU A 596 -2.81 -28.81 31.99
C GLU A 596 -1.82 -27.65 31.81
N GLY A 597 -1.31 -27.11 32.93
CA GLY A 597 -0.36 -26.01 32.97
C GLY A 597 -0.95 -24.61 32.72
N ALA A 598 -2.25 -24.50 32.40
CA ALA A 598 -2.88 -23.21 32.13
C ALA A 598 -2.88 -22.31 33.38
N THR A 599 -2.78 -21.00 33.16
CA THR A 599 -2.79 -19.99 34.24
C THR A 599 -3.85 -18.93 34.01
N VAL A 600 -4.64 -18.62 35.05
CA VAL A 600 -5.58 -17.48 35.05
C VAL A 600 -5.11 -16.49 36.10
N VAL A 601 -4.90 -15.23 35.72
CA VAL A 601 -4.44 -14.16 36.63
C VAL A 601 -5.45 -13.02 36.63
N LYS A 602 -5.96 -12.65 37.80
CA LYS A 602 -6.78 -11.45 38.01
C LYS A 602 -5.93 -10.33 38.62
N THR A 603 -5.87 -9.20 37.92
CA THR A 603 -5.10 -7.99 38.25
C THR A 603 -6.01 -6.75 38.14
N GLY A 604 -5.62 -5.61 38.72
CA GLY A 604 -6.40 -4.37 38.71
C GLY A 604 -7.61 -4.36 39.64
N ALA A 605 -7.93 -3.19 40.21
CA ALA A 605 -8.96 -3.05 41.25
C ALA A 605 -10.42 -3.32 40.81
N ALA A 606 -10.71 -3.38 39.50
CA ALA A 606 -12.07 -3.57 39.00
C ALA A 606 -12.52 -5.04 39.03
N THR A 607 -13.83 -5.26 39.17
CA THR A 607 -14.43 -6.61 39.17
C THR A 607 -14.42 -7.24 37.79
N SER A 608 -13.88 -8.45 37.70
CA SER A 608 -14.08 -9.39 36.57
C SER A 608 -15.14 -10.40 36.94
N THR A 609 -15.99 -10.79 35.98
CA THR A 609 -17.05 -11.78 36.18
C THR A 609 -16.96 -12.89 35.16
N VAL A 610 -16.91 -14.15 35.61
CA VAL A 610 -17.08 -15.36 34.82
C VAL A 610 -18.49 -15.89 35.07
N ALA A 611 -19.31 -15.79 34.05
CA ALA A 611 -20.74 -16.17 34.01
C ALA A 611 -21.03 -17.13 32.84
N VAL A 612 -20.05 -17.97 32.53
CA VAL A 612 -20.10 -19.10 31.59
C VAL A 612 -19.73 -20.37 32.34
N PRO A 613 -20.24 -21.55 31.97
CA PRO A 613 -19.72 -22.83 32.46
C PRO A 613 -18.19 -22.84 32.40
N VAL A 614 -17.56 -23.19 33.53
CA VAL A 614 -16.11 -23.32 33.63
C VAL A 614 -15.76 -24.78 33.83
N ASP A 615 -14.86 -25.31 33.02
CA ASP A 615 -14.15 -26.56 33.30
C ASP A 615 -12.71 -26.25 33.67
N LEU A 616 -12.24 -26.82 34.79
CA LEU A 616 -10.94 -26.49 35.38
C LEU A 616 -10.08 -27.74 35.46
N GLY A 617 -9.17 -27.93 34.50
CA GLY A 617 -8.11 -28.92 34.59
C GLY A 617 -6.98 -28.50 35.53
N ASP A 618 -5.86 -29.23 35.46
CA ASP A 618 -4.65 -29.00 36.26
C ASP A 618 -4.03 -27.62 35.95
N SER A 619 -4.44 -26.60 36.69
CA SER A 619 -4.25 -25.20 36.35
C SER A 619 -4.02 -24.32 37.57
N THR A 620 -3.47 -23.12 37.35
CA THR A 620 -3.19 -22.13 38.41
C THR A 620 -4.12 -20.93 38.29
N ILE A 621 -4.81 -20.56 39.36
CA ILE A 621 -5.74 -19.42 39.39
C ILE A 621 -5.27 -18.42 40.46
N ARG A 622 -4.77 -17.27 40.01
CA ARG A 622 -4.15 -16.23 40.84
C ARG A 622 -5.03 -15.00 40.89
N VAL A 623 -5.66 -14.72 42.03
CA VAL A 623 -6.45 -13.50 42.26
C VAL A 623 -5.59 -12.51 43.04
N LEU A 624 -4.84 -11.67 42.33
CA LEU A 624 -3.82 -10.80 42.93
C LEU A 624 -4.40 -9.44 43.36
N GLU A 625 -5.28 -8.87 42.54
CA GLU A 625 -5.92 -7.57 42.81
C GLU A 625 -7.39 -7.55 42.40
N GLY A 626 -8.24 -6.99 43.27
CA GLY A 626 -9.66 -6.76 43.02
C GLY A 626 -10.51 -8.04 42.96
N PRO A 627 -11.83 -7.90 42.70
CA PRO A 627 -12.74 -9.04 42.75
C PRO A 627 -12.73 -9.89 41.46
N LEU A 628 -12.57 -11.21 41.60
CA LEU A 628 -12.92 -12.21 40.59
C LEU A 628 -14.22 -12.90 41.01
N ARG A 629 -15.29 -12.72 40.24
CA ARG A 629 -16.59 -13.38 40.45
C ARG A 629 -16.71 -14.62 39.59
N LEU A 630 -16.86 -15.80 40.19
CA LEU A 630 -17.13 -17.06 39.50
C LEU A 630 -18.58 -17.49 39.79
N LEU A 631 -19.50 -17.21 38.87
CA LEU A 631 -20.94 -17.49 39.07
C LEU A 631 -21.31 -18.96 38.81
N THR A 632 -20.44 -19.67 38.08
CA THR A 632 -20.70 -20.96 37.42
C THR A 632 -19.51 -21.90 37.58
N ILE A 633 -19.28 -22.38 38.81
CA ILE A 633 -18.37 -23.49 39.09
C ILE A 633 -19.22 -24.77 39.19
N PRO A 634 -19.07 -25.75 38.29
CA PRO A 634 -19.71 -27.05 38.45
C PRO A 634 -19.02 -27.85 39.57
N PRO A 635 -19.74 -28.67 40.34
CA PRO A 635 -19.10 -29.66 41.21
C PRO A 635 -18.37 -30.71 40.34
N PRO A 636 -17.21 -31.22 40.77
CA PRO A 636 -16.45 -32.19 39.98
C PRO A 636 -17.26 -33.47 39.71
N PRO A 637 -17.16 -34.10 38.51
CA PRO A 637 -17.82 -35.35 38.21
C PRO A 637 -17.37 -36.48 39.17
N PRO A 638 -18.27 -37.39 39.60
CA PRO A 638 -17.92 -38.44 40.56
C PRO A 638 -17.01 -39.55 40.00
N ASP A 639 -16.83 -39.62 38.69
CA ASP A 639 -16.13 -40.72 37.99
C ASP A 639 -14.85 -40.26 37.23
N GLU A 640 -14.46 -38.98 37.32
CA GLU A 640 -13.26 -38.43 36.66
C GLU A 640 -12.15 -38.11 37.67
N PRO A 641 -10.86 -38.13 37.25
CA PRO A 641 -9.77 -37.72 38.12
C PRO A 641 -9.94 -36.26 38.56
N THR A 642 -9.84 -36.01 39.87
CA THR A 642 -10.00 -34.65 40.40
C THR A 642 -8.81 -33.78 40.00
N PRO A 643 -9.03 -32.61 39.37
CA PRO A 643 -7.96 -31.75 38.86
C PRO A 643 -7.17 -31.09 39.99
N ALA A 644 -5.86 -30.97 39.82
CA ALA A 644 -4.92 -30.40 40.79
C ALA A 644 -4.81 -28.87 40.63
N ILE A 645 -5.84 -28.14 41.09
CA ILE A 645 -5.93 -26.68 40.89
C ILE A 645 -5.16 -25.93 41.98
N GLN A 646 -4.26 -25.03 41.59
CA GLN A 646 -3.54 -24.15 42.50
C GLN A 646 -4.23 -22.78 42.57
N TRP A 647 -5.00 -22.53 43.64
CA TRP A 647 -5.65 -21.25 43.89
C TRP A 647 -4.77 -20.36 44.77
N GLU A 648 -4.44 -19.15 44.32
CA GLU A 648 -3.68 -18.15 45.06
C GLU A 648 -4.51 -16.86 45.17
N VAL A 649 -4.76 -16.36 46.38
CA VAL A 649 -5.49 -15.10 46.59
C VAL A 649 -4.57 -14.08 47.28
N GLY A 650 -4.00 -13.15 46.51
CA GLY A 650 -3.11 -12.10 47.01
C GLY A 650 -3.79 -11.10 47.94
N SER A 651 -3.02 -10.29 48.67
CA SER A 651 -3.51 -9.41 49.75
C SER A 651 -4.64 -8.46 49.35
N ASP A 652 -4.62 -7.96 48.12
CA ASP A 652 -5.61 -7.03 47.56
C ASP A 652 -6.61 -7.75 46.63
N GLY A 653 -6.52 -9.07 46.53
CA GLY A 653 -7.37 -9.95 45.76
C GLY A 653 -8.62 -10.41 46.52
N ARG A 654 -9.71 -10.60 45.78
CA ARG A 654 -10.97 -11.11 46.33
C ARG A 654 -11.60 -12.16 45.40
N LEU A 655 -11.65 -13.41 45.82
CA LEU A 655 -12.38 -14.46 45.11
C LEU A 655 -13.82 -14.49 45.60
N GLU A 656 -14.80 -14.31 44.71
CA GLU A 656 -16.22 -14.32 45.03
C GLU A 656 -16.94 -15.46 44.29
N VAL A 657 -17.41 -16.46 45.04
CA VAL A 657 -18.17 -17.61 44.53
C VAL A 657 -19.55 -17.60 45.19
N PRO A 658 -20.66 -17.30 44.46
CA PRO A 658 -21.98 -17.17 45.08
C PRO A 658 -22.59 -18.48 45.60
N ASN A 659 -22.07 -19.61 45.13
CA ASN A 659 -22.42 -20.96 45.58
C ASN A 659 -21.27 -21.53 46.43
N ASN A 660 -21.42 -22.75 46.93
CA ASN A 660 -20.36 -23.44 47.67
C ASN A 660 -19.08 -23.55 46.83
N PHE A 661 -17.94 -23.22 47.43
CA PHE A 661 -16.62 -23.31 46.81
C PHE A 661 -15.89 -24.55 47.35
N HIS A 662 -15.48 -25.46 46.45
CA HIS A 662 -14.85 -26.73 46.82
C HIS A 662 -13.40 -26.79 46.32
N VAL A 663 -12.45 -26.89 47.26
CA VAL A 663 -11.04 -27.18 46.99
C VAL A 663 -10.87 -28.68 47.17
N ASN A 664 -10.78 -29.40 46.05
CA ASN A 664 -10.67 -30.87 46.04
C ASN A 664 -9.31 -31.34 46.60
N ARG A 665 -9.15 -32.65 46.79
CA ARG A 665 -7.98 -33.24 47.47
C ARG A 665 -6.62 -32.92 46.84
N GLU A 666 -6.56 -32.87 45.52
CA GLU A 666 -5.32 -32.61 44.77
C GLU A 666 -5.06 -31.10 44.58
N SER A 667 -5.99 -30.25 45.04
CA SER A 667 -5.95 -28.80 44.91
C SER A 667 -5.37 -28.09 46.15
N THR A 668 -4.82 -26.90 45.93
CA THR A 668 -4.32 -26.00 46.99
C THR A 668 -5.09 -24.70 46.99
N LEU A 669 -5.33 -24.11 48.16
CA LEU A 669 -5.74 -22.71 48.32
C LEU A 669 -4.72 -21.96 49.18
N SER A 670 -4.06 -20.95 48.62
CA SER A 670 -3.01 -20.16 49.27
C SER A 670 -3.26 -18.66 49.23
N GLY A 671 -2.38 -17.90 49.88
CA GLY A 671 -2.35 -16.44 49.83
C GLY A 671 -2.79 -15.76 51.13
N SER A 672 -3.23 -14.50 51.00
CA SER A 672 -3.48 -13.56 52.10
C SER A 672 -4.61 -12.54 51.82
N GLY A 673 -5.48 -12.80 50.84
CA GLY A 673 -6.63 -11.97 50.50
C GLY A 673 -7.97 -12.48 51.03
N VAL A 674 -9.06 -12.22 50.30
CA VAL A 674 -10.43 -12.54 50.72
C VAL A 674 -11.07 -13.61 49.81
N VAL A 675 -11.62 -14.66 50.41
CA VAL A 675 -12.52 -15.63 49.75
C VAL A 675 -13.94 -15.44 50.28
N GLN A 676 -14.88 -15.14 49.40
CA GLN A 676 -16.30 -14.98 49.75
C GLN A 676 -17.12 -16.08 49.09
N SER A 677 -17.77 -16.91 49.91
CA SER A 677 -18.69 -17.97 49.48
C SER A 677 -19.56 -18.37 50.67
N PRO A 678 -20.83 -18.77 50.50
CA PRO A 678 -21.66 -19.23 51.62
C PRO A 678 -21.01 -20.36 52.43
N GLU A 679 -20.29 -21.25 51.74
CA GLU A 679 -19.62 -22.43 52.30
C GLU A 679 -18.38 -22.76 51.48
N VAL A 680 -17.21 -22.80 52.13
CA VAL A 680 -15.95 -23.25 51.52
C VAL A 680 -15.58 -24.63 52.08
N VAL A 681 -15.52 -25.63 51.22
CA VAL A 681 -15.10 -27.00 51.57
C VAL A 681 -13.68 -27.23 51.07
N ILE A 682 -12.78 -27.64 51.97
CA ILE A 682 -11.37 -27.88 51.68
C ILE A 682 -11.05 -29.35 51.99
N ASP A 683 -11.08 -30.17 50.95
CA ASP A 683 -10.62 -31.56 50.96
C ASP A 683 -9.13 -31.69 50.62
N GLY A 684 -8.52 -30.65 50.04
CA GLY A 684 -7.09 -30.55 49.72
C GLY A 684 -6.27 -29.79 50.76
N THR A 685 -5.36 -28.94 50.27
CA THR A 685 -4.42 -28.19 51.11
C THR A 685 -4.82 -26.72 51.26
N LEU A 686 -4.99 -26.25 52.50
CA LEU A 686 -5.07 -24.82 52.83
C LEU A 686 -3.67 -24.29 53.23
N ALA A 687 -3.11 -23.39 52.44
CA ALA A 687 -1.72 -22.91 52.53
C ALA A 687 -1.60 -21.37 52.70
N PRO A 688 -2.03 -20.79 53.83
CA PRO A 688 -1.99 -19.34 54.04
C PRO A 688 -0.56 -18.80 54.04
N GLU A 689 -0.36 -17.70 53.32
CA GLU A 689 0.90 -16.96 53.21
C GLU A 689 1.01 -15.88 54.31
N PRO A 690 2.17 -15.19 54.47
CA PRO A 690 2.30 -14.07 55.41
C PRO A 690 1.29 -12.94 55.14
N GLY A 691 0.29 -12.79 56.01
CA GLY A 691 -0.85 -11.90 55.85
C GLY A 691 -2.13 -12.51 56.43
N ASN A 692 -3.32 -12.06 56.00
CA ASN A 692 -4.60 -12.54 56.54
C ASN A 692 -5.50 -13.13 55.44
N LEU A 693 -5.52 -14.45 55.29
CA LEU A 693 -6.46 -15.12 54.40
C LEU A 693 -7.85 -15.15 55.08
N ALA A 694 -8.77 -14.32 54.59
CA ALA A 694 -10.08 -14.13 55.18
C ALA A 694 -11.20 -14.85 54.40
N PHE A 695 -12.14 -15.46 55.11
CA PHE A 695 -13.29 -16.18 54.58
C PHE A 695 -14.59 -15.49 55.02
N ASP A 696 -15.29 -14.84 54.08
CA ASP A 696 -16.65 -14.32 54.27
C ASP A 696 -17.64 -15.45 53.93
N GLY A 697 -17.83 -16.34 54.91
CA GLY A 697 -18.49 -17.63 54.75
C GLY A 697 -18.26 -18.58 55.92
N SER A 698 -18.90 -19.76 55.88
CA SER A 698 -18.50 -20.90 56.74
C SER A 698 -17.44 -21.74 56.03
N VAL A 699 -16.50 -22.34 56.77
CA VAL A 699 -15.38 -23.10 56.20
C VAL A 699 -15.34 -24.50 56.81
N PHE A 700 -15.23 -25.53 55.97
CA PHE A 700 -15.09 -26.92 56.35
C PHE A 700 -13.74 -27.43 55.85
N VAL A 701 -12.85 -27.86 56.75
CA VAL A 701 -11.53 -28.38 56.37
C VAL A 701 -11.44 -29.86 56.73
N ASN A 702 -11.37 -30.73 55.73
CA ASN A 702 -11.43 -32.18 55.91
C ASN A 702 -10.07 -32.87 55.95
N ASP A 703 -9.05 -32.32 55.25
CA ASP A 703 -7.70 -32.92 55.16
C ASP A 703 -6.60 -32.02 55.76
N THR A 704 -5.85 -31.22 54.99
CA THR A 704 -4.61 -30.63 55.50
C THR A 704 -4.60 -29.09 55.52
N MET A 705 -4.28 -28.52 56.68
CA MET A 705 -3.87 -27.11 56.83
C MET A 705 -2.36 -27.02 57.02
N LEU A 706 -1.69 -26.28 56.13
CA LEU A 706 -0.24 -26.11 56.10
C LEU A 706 0.11 -24.62 56.17
N PHE A 707 0.53 -24.12 57.33
CA PHE A 707 0.95 -22.72 57.41
C PHE A 707 2.29 -22.50 56.69
N GLY A 708 2.31 -21.54 55.77
CA GLY A 708 3.49 -21.18 54.97
C GLY A 708 4.58 -20.45 55.76
N GLN A 709 5.81 -20.53 55.24
CA GLN A 709 6.99 -19.86 55.79
C GLN A 709 6.96 -18.33 55.54
N PRO A 710 7.13 -17.49 56.57
CA PRO A 710 7.66 -16.15 56.38
C PRO A 710 9.18 -16.26 56.14
N LEU A 711 9.63 -16.01 54.91
CA LEU A 711 11.05 -16.11 54.52
C LEU A 711 11.96 -15.04 55.17
N ASP A 712 11.38 -14.02 55.82
CA ASP A 712 12.11 -12.90 56.38
C ASP A 712 11.53 -12.48 57.74
N SER A 713 12.42 -12.12 58.67
CA SER A 713 12.06 -11.77 60.07
C SER A 713 11.06 -10.60 60.18
N GLY A 714 10.97 -9.74 59.15
CA GLY A 714 10.06 -8.60 59.06
C GLY A 714 8.65 -8.89 58.53
N ALA A 715 8.37 -10.09 58.00
CA ALA A 715 7.05 -10.41 57.44
C ALA A 715 5.95 -10.49 58.52
N PRO A 716 4.69 -10.08 58.22
CA PRO A 716 3.57 -10.20 59.14
C PRO A 716 3.26 -11.66 59.46
N ASN A 717 2.64 -11.90 60.62
CA ASN A 717 2.16 -13.23 61.00
C ASN A 717 1.07 -13.70 60.02
N SER A 718 1.12 -14.97 59.60
CA SER A 718 0.04 -15.57 58.82
C SER A 718 -1.18 -15.82 59.72
N SER A 719 -2.34 -15.34 59.30
CA SER A 719 -3.61 -15.58 59.96
C SER A 719 -4.67 -16.08 58.97
N VAL A 720 -5.61 -16.88 59.50
CA VAL A 720 -6.83 -17.29 58.81
C VAL A 720 -8.00 -16.69 59.58
N GLN A 721 -8.79 -15.86 58.92
CA GLN A 721 -10.02 -15.29 59.50
C GLN A 721 -11.24 -15.95 58.85
N VAL A 722 -12.24 -16.33 59.64
CA VAL A 722 -13.51 -16.91 59.18
C VAL A 722 -14.65 -16.15 59.82
N ASP A 723 -15.42 -15.40 59.03
CA ASP A 723 -16.52 -14.59 59.54
C ASP A 723 -17.80 -15.42 59.82
N GLY A 724 -17.84 -16.69 59.38
CA GLY A 724 -18.82 -17.72 59.75
C GLY A 724 -18.31 -18.76 60.74
N THR A 725 -18.85 -19.98 60.66
CA THR A 725 -18.38 -21.15 61.45
C THR A 725 -17.23 -21.85 60.73
N MET A 726 -16.18 -22.22 61.47
CA MET A 726 -15.12 -23.11 60.98
C MET A 726 -15.34 -24.52 61.53
N THR A 727 -15.33 -25.54 60.67
CA THR A 727 -15.49 -26.95 61.03
C THR A 727 -14.26 -27.74 60.62
N LEU A 728 -13.69 -28.50 61.55
CA LEU A 728 -12.56 -29.40 61.33
C LEU A 728 -13.06 -30.85 61.30
N GLY A 729 -12.86 -31.50 60.15
CA GLY A 729 -13.20 -32.90 59.92
C GLY A 729 -12.35 -33.93 60.69
N PRO A 730 -12.72 -35.22 60.64
CA PRO A 730 -12.06 -36.29 61.39
C PRO A 730 -10.68 -36.69 60.86
N ASN A 731 -10.21 -36.08 59.76
CA ASN A 731 -8.85 -36.25 59.25
C ASN A 731 -8.02 -34.95 59.30
N SER A 732 -8.58 -33.82 59.79
CA SER A 732 -7.89 -32.52 59.77
C SER A 732 -6.51 -32.56 60.41
N VAL A 733 -5.47 -32.18 59.67
CA VAL A 733 -4.08 -32.04 60.12
C VAL A 733 -3.71 -30.57 60.16
N LEU A 734 -3.02 -30.15 61.23
CA LEU A 734 -2.32 -28.87 61.31
C LEU A 734 -0.82 -29.13 61.23
N ASP A 735 -0.20 -28.69 60.13
CA ASP A 735 1.25 -28.69 59.96
C ASP A 735 1.80 -27.26 59.75
N VAL A 736 3.04 -27.05 60.19
CA VAL A 736 3.74 -25.76 60.16
C VAL A 736 5.19 -26.06 59.82
N TRP A 737 5.58 -25.77 58.58
CA TRP A 737 6.91 -26.10 58.09
C TRP A 737 7.91 -24.98 58.41
N GLY A 738 9.07 -25.34 58.97
CA GLY A 738 10.26 -24.47 59.09
C GLY A 738 10.23 -23.28 60.05
N GLY A 739 9.25 -23.14 60.95
CA GLY A 739 9.02 -21.90 61.70
C GLY A 739 10.21 -21.37 62.54
N GLU A 740 10.49 -20.06 62.44
CA GLU A 740 11.36 -19.35 63.39
C GLU A 740 10.73 -19.28 64.79
N ALA A 741 11.57 -19.38 65.83
CA ALA A 741 11.13 -19.27 67.22
C ALA A 741 10.66 -17.83 67.53
N GLY A 742 9.35 -17.64 67.71
CA GLY A 742 8.75 -16.36 68.13
C GLY A 742 7.69 -15.78 67.18
N LYS A 743 7.38 -16.44 66.06
CA LYS A 743 6.21 -16.11 65.21
C LYS A 743 4.94 -16.79 65.76
N SER A 744 3.78 -16.18 65.50
CA SER A 744 2.47 -16.69 65.92
C SER A 744 1.59 -16.94 64.70
N TYR A 745 0.85 -18.05 64.70
CA TYR A 745 -0.12 -18.37 63.66
C TYR A 745 -1.52 -18.30 64.28
N THR A 746 -2.43 -17.51 63.69
CA THR A 746 -3.70 -17.18 64.35
C THR A 746 -4.88 -17.64 63.49
N ILE A 747 -5.80 -18.38 64.11
CA ILE A 747 -7.12 -18.67 63.54
C ILE A 747 -8.12 -17.78 64.29
N ILE A 748 -8.86 -16.97 63.54
CA ILE A 748 -9.85 -16.02 64.05
C ILE A 748 -11.21 -16.45 63.50
N THR A 749 -12.14 -16.88 64.36
CA THR A 749 -13.51 -17.22 63.96
C THR A 749 -14.50 -16.25 64.59
N CYS A 750 -15.36 -15.65 63.79
CA CYS A 750 -16.47 -14.83 64.30
C CYS A 750 -17.70 -15.70 64.68
N GLY A 751 -17.83 -16.90 64.09
CA GLY A 751 -18.74 -17.96 64.52
C GLY A 751 -18.08 -19.00 65.44
N ASN A 752 -18.61 -20.23 65.43
CA ASN A 752 -18.05 -21.35 66.19
C ASN A 752 -16.76 -21.88 65.52
N LEU A 753 -15.86 -22.45 66.32
CA LEU A 753 -14.97 -23.52 65.86
C LEU A 753 -15.56 -24.86 66.31
N GLU A 754 -15.82 -25.76 65.36
CA GLU A 754 -16.38 -27.09 65.61
C GLU A 754 -15.38 -28.18 65.19
N GLY A 755 -15.15 -29.18 66.05
CA GLY A 755 -14.13 -30.21 65.83
C GLY A 755 -12.75 -29.83 66.39
N GLY A 756 -11.70 -30.52 65.91
CA GLY A 756 -10.33 -30.31 66.37
C GLY A 756 -9.34 -31.10 65.50
N PHE A 757 -8.08 -30.65 65.45
CA PHE A 757 -7.05 -31.31 64.64
C PHE A 757 -6.66 -32.68 65.19
N ASN A 758 -6.63 -33.67 64.31
CA ASN A 758 -6.33 -35.07 64.62
C ASN A 758 -4.83 -35.31 64.74
N LYS A 759 -4.03 -34.45 64.12
CA LYS A 759 -2.58 -34.39 64.25
C LYS A 759 -2.13 -32.92 64.24
N ILE A 760 -1.30 -32.58 65.20
CA ILE A 760 -0.56 -31.31 65.29
C ILE A 760 0.91 -31.69 65.34
N THR A 761 1.75 -31.04 64.54
CA THR A 761 3.20 -31.27 64.53
C THR A 761 3.82 -30.92 65.91
N PRO A 762 4.84 -31.64 66.43
CA PRO A 762 5.33 -31.40 67.79
C PRO A 762 5.94 -29.99 67.97
N GLY A 763 5.45 -29.24 68.97
CA GLY A 763 5.91 -27.86 69.27
C GLY A 763 4.80 -26.81 69.35
N TYR A 764 3.56 -27.18 69.02
CA TYR A 764 2.40 -26.28 69.00
C TYR A 764 1.30 -26.78 69.94
N THR A 765 0.63 -25.84 70.61
CA THR A 765 -0.50 -26.09 71.52
C THR A 765 -1.68 -25.24 71.06
N ILE A 766 -2.90 -25.81 71.11
CA ILE A 766 -4.14 -25.11 70.76
C ILE A 766 -4.92 -24.86 72.03
N GLU A 767 -5.17 -23.58 72.33
CA GLU A 767 -6.07 -23.15 73.41
C GLU A 767 -7.30 -22.47 72.80
N SER A 768 -8.49 -22.86 73.25
CA SER A 768 -9.76 -22.36 72.72
C SER A 768 -10.43 -21.43 73.72
N HIS A 769 -10.62 -20.17 73.35
CA HIS A 769 -11.55 -19.26 74.01
C HIS A 769 -12.45 -18.59 72.97
N PRO A 770 -13.70 -18.21 73.33
CA PRO A 770 -14.62 -17.58 72.39
C PRO A 770 -14.12 -16.16 72.06
N THR A 771 -13.37 -16.02 70.95
CA THR A 771 -13.08 -14.83 70.10
C THR A 771 -11.66 -14.81 69.50
N SER A 772 -10.75 -15.74 69.84
CA SER A 772 -9.50 -15.94 69.08
C SER A 772 -8.75 -17.23 69.46
N ILE A 773 -8.06 -17.85 68.50
CA ILE A 773 -7.17 -19.00 68.72
C ILE A 773 -5.78 -18.63 68.19
N ALA A 774 -4.87 -18.29 69.11
CA ALA A 774 -3.48 -17.97 68.81
C ALA A 774 -2.59 -19.19 69.05
N VAL A 775 -2.11 -19.83 67.97
CA VAL A 775 -1.14 -20.91 68.05
C VAL A 775 0.26 -20.30 68.17
N THR A 776 0.80 -20.33 69.38
CA THR A 776 2.16 -19.84 69.67
C THR A 776 3.14 -21.01 69.65
N ALA A 777 4.18 -20.91 68.83
CA ALA A 777 5.26 -21.90 68.80
C ALA A 777 6.07 -21.87 70.10
N VAL A 778 6.06 -22.95 70.87
CA VAL A 778 6.88 -23.07 72.09
C VAL A 778 8.02 -24.05 71.82
N THR A 779 9.25 -23.55 71.87
CA THR A 779 10.46 -24.32 71.57
C THR A 779 10.64 -25.50 72.55
N PRO A 780 10.60 -26.77 72.09
CA PRO A 780 10.72 -27.91 72.97
C PRO A 780 12.20 -28.29 73.18
N ALA A 781 12.63 -28.32 74.45
CA ALA A 781 13.82 -29.08 74.83
C ALA A 781 13.50 -30.59 74.81
N LEU A 782 14.34 -31.38 74.13
CA LEU A 782 14.18 -32.83 73.98
C LEU A 782 14.35 -33.60 75.33
N PRO A 783 13.83 -34.84 75.45
CA PRO A 783 12.72 -35.06 76.39
C PRO A 783 13.05 -35.98 77.57
N ARG A 784 12.19 -35.97 78.60
CA ARG A 784 11.87 -37.15 79.43
C ARG A 784 10.42 -37.17 79.94
N ASP A 785 9.80 -38.32 79.69
CA ASP A 785 8.78 -39.02 80.50
C ASP A 785 7.43 -38.35 80.84
N TYR A 786 6.37 -38.91 80.23
CA TYR A 786 4.96 -39.01 80.64
C TYR A 786 4.41 -38.07 81.75
N GLY A 787 3.42 -37.23 81.39
CA GLY A 787 2.59 -36.50 82.36
C GLY A 787 1.30 -35.90 81.77
N SER A 788 0.16 -36.49 82.15
CA SER A 788 -1.24 -36.02 82.06
C SER A 788 -1.54 -34.54 81.68
N TYR A 789 -2.45 -34.36 80.72
CA TYR A 789 -3.13 -33.10 80.42
C TYR A 789 -4.06 -32.65 81.57
N ALA A 790 -4.10 -31.34 81.85
CA ALA A 790 -5.07 -30.71 82.73
C ALA A 790 -5.65 -29.45 82.06
N VAL A 791 -6.97 -29.35 81.96
CA VAL A 791 -7.67 -28.20 81.38
C VAL A 791 -7.91 -27.16 82.47
N HIS A 792 -7.56 -25.90 82.21
CA HIS A 792 -7.93 -24.77 83.04
C HIS A 792 -8.98 -23.92 82.31
N LEU A 793 -10.10 -23.66 82.98
CA LEU A 793 -11.11 -22.68 82.58
C LEU A 793 -10.98 -21.45 83.48
N ILE A 794 -11.00 -20.25 82.90
CA ILE A 794 -11.15 -18.98 83.63
C ILE A 794 -12.17 -18.11 82.89
N GLU A 795 -13.09 -17.52 83.65
CA GLU A 795 -14.16 -16.63 83.19
C GLU A 795 -13.70 -15.15 83.12
N ASP A 796 -14.30 -14.39 82.21
CA ASP A 796 -14.13 -12.93 82.00
C ASP A 796 -14.74 -12.09 83.15
N PRO A 797 -14.16 -10.91 83.49
CA PRO A 797 -15.00 -9.71 83.41
C PRO A 797 -14.30 -8.38 83.02
N GLU A 798 -14.84 -7.76 81.96
CA GLU A 798 -15.17 -6.32 81.77
C GLU A 798 -14.10 -5.17 81.81
N LYS A 799 -14.02 -4.45 80.67
CA LYS A 799 -14.10 -2.98 80.46
C LYS A 799 -13.05 -2.00 81.07
N ARG A 800 -12.42 -1.23 80.16
CA ARG A 800 -12.06 0.23 80.12
C ARG A 800 -10.79 0.38 79.23
N GLY A 801 -10.55 1.37 78.36
CA GLY A 801 -11.25 2.63 78.04
C GLY A 801 -10.30 3.85 78.15
N PHE A 802 -10.22 4.68 77.09
CA PHE A 802 -9.64 6.05 76.96
C PHE A 802 -8.31 6.30 76.19
N GLU A 803 -8.47 6.93 75.01
CA GLU A 803 -7.92 8.21 74.46
C GLU A 803 -6.42 8.62 74.45
N ASP A 804 -6.10 9.26 73.31
CA ASP A 804 -5.20 10.41 73.05
C ASP A 804 -3.68 10.30 72.78
N THR A 805 -3.26 11.18 71.83
CA THR A 805 -1.91 11.46 71.30
C THR A 805 -1.66 12.98 71.37
N PRO A 806 -0.48 13.53 70.99
CA PRO A 806 0.93 13.19 71.30
C PRO A 806 1.51 14.37 72.15
N PRO A 807 2.64 15.05 71.87
CA PRO A 807 3.97 14.65 71.39
C PRO A 807 5.15 15.03 72.32
N GLY A 808 6.34 14.48 72.06
CA GLY A 808 7.61 14.94 72.66
C GLY A 808 8.78 14.02 72.30
N GLY A 809 9.85 14.54 71.70
CA GLY A 809 10.95 13.73 71.16
C GLY A 809 12.25 13.74 71.98
N VAL A 810 13.35 13.52 71.26
CA VAL A 810 14.79 13.49 71.65
C VAL A 810 15.39 12.09 71.85
N ILE A 811 16.34 11.77 70.97
CA ILE A 811 17.39 10.75 71.12
C ILE A 811 18.73 11.48 71.02
N PRO A 812 19.76 11.10 71.81
CA PRO A 812 21.12 11.16 71.30
C PRO A 812 22.03 9.97 71.68
N ASN A 813 22.51 9.29 70.63
CA ASN A 813 23.90 8.84 70.38
C ASN A 813 24.73 7.95 71.34
N GLY A 814 25.35 6.94 70.72
CA GLY A 814 26.68 6.37 71.06
C GLY A 814 26.72 4.83 70.99
N LEU A 815 27.77 4.13 70.53
CA LEU A 815 29.08 4.44 69.91
C LEU A 815 29.45 3.18 69.07
N ALA A 816 29.76 3.26 67.78
CA ALA A 816 31.09 3.53 67.20
C ALA A 816 32.20 2.49 67.48
N TYR A 817 32.61 1.74 66.44
CA TYR A 817 34.01 1.45 66.11
C TYR A 817 34.16 1.43 64.58
N ALA A 818 35.36 1.73 64.07
CA ALA A 818 35.58 2.18 62.69
C ALA A 818 36.90 1.67 62.09
N LEU A 819 36.98 1.62 60.76
CA LEU A 819 38.10 1.93 59.85
C LEU A 819 37.79 1.36 58.44
N ASN A 820 38.15 1.95 57.30
CA ASN A 820 38.77 3.26 57.05
C ASN A 820 38.40 3.73 55.62
N LEU A 821 38.15 5.03 55.44
CA LEU A 821 37.96 5.64 54.12
C LEU A 821 39.30 6.06 53.50
N ARG A 822 39.35 6.23 52.17
CA ARG A 822 40.06 7.34 51.48
C ARG A 822 39.56 7.46 50.01
N PRO A 823 39.73 8.62 49.34
CA PRO A 823 38.54 9.38 48.94
C PRO A 823 38.54 9.86 47.47
N GLY A 824 37.38 10.29 46.97
CA GLY A 824 37.28 10.93 45.65
C GLY A 824 35.88 11.47 45.36
N GLU A 825 35.69 12.76 45.66
CA GLU A 825 34.76 13.70 44.99
C GLU A 825 33.23 13.43 45.01
N ASN A 826 32.56 14.25 45.82
CA ASN A 826 31.18 14.73 45.73
C ASN A 826 31.30 16.21 45.21
N PRO A 827 30.24 16.95 44.76
CA PRO A 827 28.83 16.61 44.80
C PRO A 827 27.93 17.05 43.60
N ALA A 828 26.65 16.66 43.74
CA ALA A 828 25.41 17.17 43.11
C ALA A 828 24.84 16.33 41.93
N SER A 829 23.57 15.89 41.97
CA SER A 829 22.56 15.96 43.06
C SER A 829 21.34 15.05 42.80
N ALA A 830 20.75 14.51 43.88
CA ALA A 830 19.46 13.77 43.96
C ALA A 830 19.40 12.44 43.18
N GLY A 831 19.26 11.26 43.79
CA GLY A 831 18.33 10.89 44.88
C GLY A 831 17.19 10.03 44.29
N PRO A 832 17.15 8.70 44.50
CA PRO A 832 16.22 7.81 43.79
C PRO A 832 14.84 7.72 44.45
N LYS A 833 13.78 7.69 43.65
CA LYS A 833 12.43 7.17 43.99
C LYS A 833 11.74 6.59 42.74
N PRO A 834 10.75 5.69 42.91
CA PRO A 834 10.48 4.62 41.95
C PRO A 834 9.35 4.92 40.96
N GLU A 835 9.44 4.39 39.74
CA GLU A 835 8.36 4.40 38.74
C GLU A 835 8.27 3.05 37.99
N TRP A 836 7.12 2.82 37.35
CA TRP A 836 6.68 1.55 36.76
C TRP A 836 6.80 1.50 35.22
N ARG A 837 6.84 0.28 34.68
CA ARG A 837 6.47 -0.14 33.29
C ARG A 837 7.21 0.48 32.09
N LEU A 838 7.84 -0.39 31.28
CA LEU A 838 7.44 -0.74 29.89
C LEU A 838 8.57 -1.54 29.19
N PRO A 839 8.28 -2.59 28.39
CA PRO A 839 9.27 -3.19 27.50
C PRO A 839 9.47 -2.26 26.30
N VAL A 840 10.64 -1.62 26.22
CA VAL A 840 11.01 -0.75 25.10
C VAL A 840 12.24 -1.35 24.42
N HIS A 841 12.00 -2.14 23.36
CA HIS A 841 13.06 -2.59 22.47
C HIS A 841 13.47 -1.44 21.55
N THR A 842 14.39 -0.57 22.01
CA THR A 842 15.04 0.44 21.17
C THR A 842 16.48 0.02 20.89
N LEU A 843 16.78 -0.31 19.63
CA LEU A 843 18.15 -0.48 19.16
C LEU A 843 18.79 0.91 18.96
N ILE A 844 19.81 1.27 19.75
CA ILE A 844 20.54 2.53 19.60
C ILE A 844 21.89 2.26 18.92
N VAL A 845 21.96 2.48 17.60
CA VAL A 845 23.22 2.43 16.86
C VAL A 845 23.97 3.74 17.01
N THR A 846 25.13 3.72 17.68
CA THR A 846 25.96 4.92 17.88
C THR A 846 27.22 4.85 17.03
N TYR A 847 27.25 5.59 15.92
CA TYR A 847 28.43 5.67 15.05
C TYR A 847 29.48 6.65 15.61
N ASN A 848 30.68 6.16 15.92
CA ASN A 848 31.80 6.96 16.42
C ASN A 848 32.88 7.13 15.33
N PRO A 849 32.93 8.24 14.58
CA PRO A 849 33.81 8.43 13.41
C PRO A 849 35.31 8.63 13.73
N ARG A 850 35.79 8.16 14.89
CA ARG A 850 37.20 8.25 15.33
C ARG A 850 37.79 6.93 15.86
N ALA A 851 36.98 5.89 16.00
CA ALA A 851 37.44 4.50 16.06
C ALA A 851 36.92 3.82 14.80
N GLU A 852 37.67 2.90 14.21
CA GLU A 852 37.23 2.17 13.00
C GLU A 852 36.24 1.02 13.32
N ASP A 853 35.62 1.10 14.49
CA ASP A 853 34.80 0.06 15.12
C ASP A 853 33.33 0.50 15.19
N VAL A 854 32.42 -0.36 14.72
CA VAL A 854 30.98 -0.20 14.93
C VAL A 854 30.56 -1.12 16.07
N THR A 855 30.42 -0.55 17.28
CA THR A 855 29.83 -1.27 18.41
C THR A 855 28.32 -1.29 18.33
N MET A 856 27.74 -2.50 18.30
CA MET A 856 26.34 -2.73 18.66
C MET A 856 26.28 -3.16 20.13
N THR A 857 25.45 -2.51 20.92
CA THR A 857 25.15 -2.92 22.29
C THR A 857 23.67 -3.28 22.39
N VAL A 858 23.38 -4.49 22.85
CA VAL A 858 22.01 -4.93 23.17
C VAL A 858 21.85 -4.82 24.70
N GLU A 859 21.15 -3.80 25.17
CA GLU A 859 20.73 -3.76 26.58
C GLU A 859 19.55 -4.73 26.77
N GLY A 860 19.82 -5.91 27.34
CA GLY A 860 18.76 -6.88 27.66
C GLY A 860 19.22 -8.30 28.02
N SER A 861 20.37 -8.74 27.51
CA SER A 861 20.93 -10.08 27.80
C SER A 861 22.40 -10.00 28.17
N ALA A 862 22.80 -10.67 29.25
CA ALA A 862 24.20 -10.96 29.47
C ALA A 862 24.71 -11.95 28.41
N ASP A 863 26.00 -11.84 28.07
CA ASP A 863 26.83 -12.88 27.44
C ASP A 863 26.67 -13.14 25.91
N LEU A 864 26.44 -12.10 25.10
CA LEU A 864 26.78 -12.13 23.66
C LEU A 864 27.47 -10.83 23.19
N GLU A 865 28.78 -10.89 22.96
CA GLU A 865 29.55 -9.87 22.21
C GLU A 865 29.90 -10.39 20.81
N PHE A 866 29.64 -9.59 19.78
CA PHE A 866 30.06 -9.87 18.39
C PHE A 866 31.11 -8.85 17.94
N TRP A 867 32.21 -9.35 17.39
CA TRP A 867 33.30 -8.54 16.85
C TRP A 867 33.37 -8.75 15.33
N TRP A 868 33.34 -7.66 14.56
CA TRP A 868 33.47 -7.68 13.10
C TRP A 868 34.56 -6.70 12.68
N LYS A 869 35.31 -7.00 11.63
CA LYS A 869 36.31 -6.08 11.07
C LYS A 869 36.14 -5.91 9.57
N VAL A 870 35.71 -4.73 9.13
CA VAL A 870 35.53 -4.42 7.72
C VAL A 870 36.84 -3.90 7.14
N ALA A 871 37.52 -4.72 6.35
CA ALA A 871 38.75 -4.32 5.67
C ALA A 871 38.44 -3.62 4.33
N GLN A 872 38.79 -2.34 4.21
CA GLN A 872 38.67 -1.60 2.95
C GLN A 872 39.88 -1.90 2.05
N ARG A 873 39.65 -2.48 0.87
CA ARG A 873 40.69 -2.68 -0.16
C ARG A 873 40.61 -1.58 -1.21
N SER A 874 41.74 -0.98 -1.59
CA SER A 874 41.78 0.00 -2.69
C SER A 874 41.73 -0.72 -4.05
N GLY A 875 40.52 -0.97 -4.53
CA GLY A 875 40.24 -1.66 -5.79
C GLY A 875 38.74 -1.59 -6.14
N SER A 876 38.35 -2.11 -7.30
CA SER A 876 36.99 -1.98 -7.86
C SER A 876 35.91 -2.85 -7.19
N ASP A 877 36.28 -3.67 -6.21
CA ASP A 877 35.34 -4.51 -5.45
C ASP A 877 35.29 -4.05 -3.99
N PRO A 878 34.11 -3.62 -3.47
CA PRO A 878 33.97 -3.19 -2.10
C PRO A 878 33.59 -4.37 -1.19
N PHE A 879 34.38 -4.54 -0.13
CA PHE A 879 34.18 -5.44 1.01
C PHE A 879 34.48 -6.94 0.80
N GLU A 880 35.35 -7.46 1.67
CA GLU A 880 35.60 -8.89 1.90
C GLU A 880 35.39 -9.11 3.41
N VAL A 881 34.53 -10.06 3.79
CA VAL A 881 34.31 -10.40 5.21
C VAL A 881 35.44 -11.32 5.65
N VAL A 882 36.25 -10.85 6.61
CA VAL A 882 37.32 -11.67 7.20
C VAL A 882 36.77 -12.41 8.40
N GLU A 883 36.63 -13.74 8.28
CA GLU A 883 36.28 -14.63 9.38
C GLU A 883 37.46 -14.76 10.36
N ASP A 884 37.48 -13.93 11.40
CA ASP A 884 38.36 -14.09 12.55
C ASP A 884 37.50 -14.03 13.84
N PHE A 885 37.48 -15.16 14.57
CA PHE A 885 36.80 -15.39 15.87
C PHE A 885 35.26 -15.48 15.88
N LEU A 886 34.72 -16.64 15.46
CA LEU A 886 33.40 -17.12 15.89
C LEU A 886 33.50 -17.84 17.26
N PRO A 887 32.50 -17.72 18.16
CA PRO A 887 32.40 -18.55 19.36
C PRO A 887 32.19 -20.05 19.05
N GLU A 888 32.55 -20.93 19.99
CA GLU A 888 32.24 -22.38 19.86
C GLU A 888 30.73 -22.59 19.73
N GLY A 889 30.31 -23.30 18.68
CA GLY A 889 28.91 -23.64 18.38
C GLY A 889 28.31 -22.91 17.18
N VAL A 890 28.90 -21.82 16.69
CA VAL A 890 28.37 -21.08 15.53
C VAL A 890 29.01 -21.57 14.21
N GLN A 891 28.18 -21.80 13.19
CA GLN A 891 28.60 -22.12 11.81
C GLN A 891 27.89 -21.16 10.85
N VAL A 892 28.61 -20.64 9.84
CA VAL A 892 28.01 -19.84 8.75
C VAL A 892 27.85 -20.76 7.54
N GLU A 893 26.61 -20.92 7.06
CA GLU A 893 26.30 -21.94 6.04
C GLU A 893 26.48 -21.42 4.61
N SER A 894 26.25 -20.13 4.35
CA SER A 894 26.52 -19.49 3.05
C SER A 894 26.56 -17.96 3.14
N VAL A 895 27.33 -17.33 2.23
CA VAL A 895 27.26 -15.89 1.94
C VAL A 895 27.00 -15.75 0.45
N GLU A 896 25.86 -15.19 0.06
CA GLU A 896 25.53 -14.90 -1.34
C GLU A 896 25.72 -13.40 -1.64
N GLN A 897 26.30 -13.09 -2.80
CA GLN A 897 26.38 -11.73 -3.32
C GLN A 897 25.31 -11.50 -4.40
N PRO A 898 24.29 -10.67 -4.16
CA PRO A 898 23.40 -10.18 -5.21
C PRO A 898 24.13 -9.25 -6.18
N GLU A 899 23.74 -9.26 -7.46
CA GLU A 899 24.19 -8.24 -8.39
C GLU A 899 23.66 -6.84 -7.98
N ALA A 900 24.54 -5.83 -8.05
CA ALA A 900 24.27 -4.41 -7.83
C ALA A 900 23.85 -3.97 -6.40
N GLY A 901 24.85 -3.81 -5.53
CA GLY A 901 24.83 -2.77 -4.48
C GLY A 901 24.09 -3.09 -3.18
N LEU A 902 23.68 -4.34 -2.99
CA LEU A 902 23.13 -4.86 -1.73
C LEU A 902 23.96 -6.08 -1.31
N MET A 903 24.25 -6.22 -0.02
CA MET A 903 24.68 -7.49 0.57
C MET A 903 23.53 -8.03 1.42
N GLU A 904 23.16 -9.29 1.19
CA GLU A 904 22.31 -10.07 2.09
C GLU A 904 23.18 -11.12 2.76
N LEU A 905 23.03 -11.27 4.08
CA LEU A 905 23.83 -12.19 4.89
C LEU A 905 22.88 -13.16 5.60
N LEU A 906 22.94 -14.43 5.23
CA LEU A 906 22.11 -15.48 5.82
C LEU A 906 22.90 -16.19 6.93
N ILE A 907 22.48 -16.03 8.18
CA ILE A 907 23.09 -16.72 9.33
C ILE A 907 22.05 -17.68 9.93
N THR A 908 22.35 -18.98 9.86
CA THR A 908 21.60 -20.03 10.56
C THR A 908 22.28 -20.31 11.90
N ILE A 909 21.60 -20.08 13.02
CA ILE A 909 22.12 -20.46 14.34
C ILE A 909 21.68 -21.90 14.64
N LEU A 910 22.64 -22.81 14.77
CA LEU A 910 22.41 -24.17 15.23
C LEU A 910 22.79 -24.26 16.72
N ASP A 911 21.81 -24.45 17.60
CA ASP A 911 22.09 -24.84 18.98
C ASP A 911 22.51 -26.31 19.01
N THR A 912 23.81 -26.56 19.06
CA THR A 912 24.37 -27.85 19.47
C THR A 912 24.89 -27.75 20.90
N GLY A 913 23.97 -27.79 21.87
CA GLY A 913 24.29 -27.83 23.29
C GLY A 913 25.32 -28.91 23.65
N PRO A 914 26.16 -28.70 24.68
CA PRO A 914 27.31 -29.54 24.96
C PRO A 914 26.91 -30.91 25.54
N GLY A 915 26.79 -31.90 24.66
CA GLY A 915 27.07 -33.31 24.92
C GLY A 915 26.37 -34.01 26.10
N SER A 916 25.23 -34.64 25.82
CA SER A 916 24.89 -35.90 26.49
C SER A 916 24.52 -36.97 25.45
N GLU A 917 25.44 -37.93 25.25
CA GLU A 917 25.13 -39.18 24.56
C GLU A 917 24.23 -40.04 25.46
N ASP A 918 22.90 -39.97 25.25
CA ASP A 918 22.06 -41.18 25.24
C ASP A 918 20.61 -40.88 24.78
N ALA A 919 20.07 -41.81 23.98
CA ALA A 919 18.66 -41.97 23.60
C ALA A 919 17.91 -40.76 22.96
N ALA A 920 17.88 -40.73 21.62
CA ALA A 920 16.86 -39.99 20.88
C ALA A 920 15.51 -40.75 20.84
N PRO A 921 14.36 -40.06 20.96
CA PRO A 921 13.11 -40.41 20.32
C PRO A 921 12.96 -39.63 18.99
N GLN A 922 12.40 -40.26 17.96
CA GLN A 922 12.10 -39.57 16.70
C GLN A 922 10.86 -38.67 16.85
N GLY A 923 10.91 -37.46 16.27
CA GLY A 923 9.70 -36.79 15.79
C GLY A 923 9.35 -35.40 16.35
N SER A 924 10.24 -34.41 16.25
CA SER A 924 9.84 -32.99 16.17
C SER A 924 11.00 -32.09 15.68
N SER A 925 11.12 -31.90 14.37
CA SER A 925 11.96 -30.84 13.80
C SER A 925 11.10 -29.63 13.44
N ALA A 926 10.69 -28.87 14.45
CA ALA A 926 10.22 -27.50 14.21
C ALA A 926 11.44 -26.64 13.90
N PRO A 927 11.52 -25.96 12.75
CA PRO A 927 12.57 -24.97 12.53
C PRO A 927 12.33 -23.79 13.47
N LEU A 928 13.35 -23.44 14.26
CA LEU A 928 13.38 -22.17 14.99
C LEU A 928 13.35 -21.00 13.99
N PRO A 929 12.79 -19.83 14.37
CA PRO A 929 12.60 -18.73 13.45
C PRO A 929 13.94 -18.22 12.89
N ALA A 930 14.06 -18.23 11.56
CA ALA A 930 15.19 -17.62 10.87
C ALA A 930 15.18 -16.10 11.11
N LEU A 931 16.26 -15.57 11.68
CA LEU A 931 16.37 -14.16 12.04
C LEU A 931 16.97 -13.38 10.86
N PHE A 932 16.10 -12.85 9.99
CA PHE A 932 16.52 -12.11 8.79
C PHE A 932 16.97 -10.68 9.13
N PHE A 933 18.25 -10.38 8.89
CA PHE A 933 18.78 -9.02 8.99
C PHE A 933 19.02 -8.42 7.61
N ARG A 934 18.52 -7.20 7.37
CA ARG A 934 18.81 -6.41 6.17
C ARG A 934 19.52 -5.11 6.56
N VAL A 935 20.78 -4.95 6.14
CA VAL A 935 21.57 -3.74 6.41
C VAL A 935 21.53 -2.82 5.18
N SER A 936 20.83 -1.69 5.29
CA SER A 936 20.88 -0.63 4.29
C SER A 936 21.92 0.43 4.65
N ALA A 937 23.01 0.51 3.88
CA ALA A 937 23.94 1.61 3.99
C ALA A 937 23.41 2.84 3.23
N GLU A 938 22.90 3.86 3.93
CA GLU A 938 22.61 5.15 3.30
C GLU A 938 23.91 5.83 2.86
N HIS A 939 24.14 5.93 1.56
CA HIS A 939 25.28 6.66 1.03
C HIS A 939 25.01 8.16 1.08
N THR A 940 25.33 8.80 2.21
CA THR A 940 25.29 10.27 2.33
C THR A 940 26.37 10.86 1.41
N PRO A 941 26.03 11.72 0.42
CA PRO A 941 27.04 12.29 -0.47
C PRO A 941 27.92 13.26 0.32
N ALA A 942 29.18 12.91 0.51
CA ALA A 942 30.16 13.82 1.08
C ALA A 942 30.34 15.02 0.13
N LYS A 943 30.17 16.24 0.64
CA LYS A 943 30.62 17.45 -0.06
C LYS A 943 32.14 17.41 -0.22
N GLN A 944 32.61 17.30 -1.45
CA GLN A 944 33.90 17.83 -1.90
C GLN A 944 33.68 18.59 -3.22
N ASP A 945 34.59 19.54 -3.49
CA ASP A 945 34.51 20.54 -4.57
C ASP A 945 34.60 19.95 -5.99
#